data_AF-A0A8C3PSX8-F1
#
_entry.id   AF-A0A8C3PSX8-F1
#
_cell.length_a   1.000
_cell.length_b   1.000
_cell.length_c   1.000
_cell.angle_alpha   90.00
_cell.angle_beta   90.00
_cell.angle_gamma   90.00
#
_symmetry.space_group_name_H-M   'P 1'
#
loop_
_entity.id
_entity.type
_entity.pdbx_description
1 polymer ?
#
loop_
_entity_poly.entity_id
_entity_poly.type
_entity_poly.pdbx_seq_one_letter_code
_entity_poly.pdbx_strand_id
1 'polypeptide(L)'
;MPPALGLLLGLSLVGALQPGLEPPQTDPTETGAGHFASAYNSTAEQVFFKSVSASWNYNTNLTTENAALQVEASLEEQNFTELWGKKAKELYGNIWNNFSDPLLRKIIGSIQTLGPSNLPLEKREQVGEVPAKPWSPWPLHRVENIMATSRSYKKLLYAWEGWHNAAGNPLRAKYEEFVKLSNEAYKMDGFEDTGSYWRSWYDSPSFEDDLERLYNQLEPLYLNLHAFVRRKLYDRYGPKYINLKGPIPAHLLGKRKDSPSLCDDGMVSPFLSLNLVPVAHQGWNATHMFRVSEEFFTSLGLLEMPPEFWDKSMLEKPTDGREVVCHASAWDFYNRKDFRIKQCTTVTMEQLFTVHHEMGHVQYYLQYKDQPVSFRSGANPGFHEAIGDVLSLSVSTPSHLKKIGLLSSATEDTESNINYLLKMALEKIAFLPFGYLIDQWRWNVFSGRTPPSRYNYDWWYLRTKYQGICAPVSRNESNFDPGAKYHIPGNTPYIRYFVSFILQFQFHKALCQAANHNGPLHTCDIYMSKEAGAKLREVLKAGSSKSWQEVLFNLTGTDKMDAGALLEYFSPVTKWLQEQNSKTNEVLGWPEFDWHPPVPEGYPEGIDKIADEVQAKEFLSEYNSTAEAVWNAYTEASWAYNTNITDHNKEIMLEKNLAMSKHTLEYGIRARQFDTSDFQDQSVTRILKKLSVIERAALPENELKEYNTLLSDMETTYSVAKVCGENNVCVPLDPDLTDLMATSRDYDKLLFAWKGWRDASGKKIKNNYKRYVELSNKAAVLNGYTDNGAYWRSLYETPTFEEDLERLYLQLQPLYLNLHAYVRRALYKTYGAEHINLKGPIPAHLLGNMWAQSWSNVFDLVIPYPDATKVDATPAMKQQGWTPKRMFEESDRFFTSLGLIPMPQEFWDKSMIEKPTDGREVVCHASAWDFYNRKDFRIKQCTVVNMDDLITVHHEMGHVQYFLQYKDQPVSFRDGANPGFHEAVGDVMALSVSTPKHLHSIKLLDQVTENAESDINYLMSIALDKIAFLPFGYLMDQWRWKVFDGRIKEDEYNQQWWNLRMKYQGLCPPAPRSEDDFDPGAKFHIPANVPYIRYFVSFVIQFQFHQALCKAAGHTGPLHTCDIYQSKEAGKILGEALKLGFSKPWPEAMELITGQRNMSADALLSYFEPLMIWLVKENEKNKEVLGWPEYSWTPYAGTQGSAKNANFLGMSLDNNQVTAGSWVLLALALVFLITTIFLGVKFFSARRKAFKSSSEMELK
;
A
#
# COMPACT_ATOMS: atom_id res chain seq x y z
N MET A 1 40.93 -18.63 -3.92
CA MET A 1 42.37 -18.72 -3.54
C MET A 1 42.69 -20.19 -3.30
N PRO A 2 43.87 -20.69 -3.71
CA PRO A 2 43.97 -22.01 -4.34
C PRO A 2 43.91 -23.18 -3.33
N PRO A 3 43.26 -24.31 -3.71
CA PRO A 3 43.10 -25.51 -2.90
C PRO A 3 44.20 -26.51 -3.24
N ALA A 4 45.23 -26.63 -2.41
CA ALA A 4 46.17 -27.74 -2.45
C ALA A 4 47.02 -27.69 -1.17
N LEU A 5 46.89 -28.72 -0.30
CA LEU A 5 47.84 -29.22 0.71
C LEU A 5 47.23 -29.70 2.05
N GLY A 6 45.90 -29.74 2.22
CA GLY A 6 45.28 -30.19 3.49
C GLY A 6 44.65 -31.59 3.51
N LEU A 7 44.72 -32.37 2.43
CA LEU A 7 43.87 -33.57 2.23
C LEU A 7 44.62 -34.91 2.24
N LEU A 8 45.86 -34.95 2.74
CA LEU A 8 46.72 -36.14 2.65
C LEU A 8 47.29 -36.67 3.97
N LEU A 9 46.78 -36.24 5.14
CA LEU A 9 47.31 -36.69 6.45
C LEU A 9 46.29 -37.22 7.45
N GLY A 10 45.13 -37.71 7.00
CA GLY A 10 44.12 -38.32 7.90
C GLY A 10 43.46 -39.60 7.40
N LEU A 11 43.95 -40.22 6.31
CA LEU A 11 43.33 -41.40 5.66
C LEU A 11 43.97 -42.74 6.07
N SER A 12 44.56 -42.84 7.25
CA SER A 12 45.03 -44.13 7.76
C SER A 12 45.00 -44.17 9.28
N LEU A 13 43.89 -44.68 9.83
CA LEU A 13 43.79 -45.42 11.10
C LEU A 13 42.30 -45.64 11.44
N VAL A 14 41.58 -46.44 10.64
CA VAL A 14 40.37 -47.10 11.17
C VAL A 14 40.86 -48.28 12.01
N GLY A 15 41.24 -47.95 13.25
CA GLY A 15 41.77 -48.89 14.21
C GLY A 15 40.68 -49.79 14.75
N ALA A 16 41.00 -51.05 14.99
CA ALA A 16 40.20 -51.96 15.80
C ALA A 16 39.72 -51.27 17.09
N LEU A 17 38.56 -51.69 17.61
CA LEU A 17 38.06 -51.25 18.91
C LEU A 17 39.16 -51.33 19.97
N GLN A 18 39.20 -50.35 20.87
CA GLN A 18 40.22 -50.33 21.92
C GLN A 18 40.19 -51.66 22.71
N PRO A 19 41.34 -52.25 23.04
CA PRO A 19 41.41 -53.51 23.78
C PRO A 19 40.58 -53.45 25.07
N GLY A 20 39.67 -54.40 25.27
CA GLY A 20 38.76 -54.44 26.42
C GLY A 20 37.32 -53.95 26.16
N LEU A 21 37.02 -53.44 24.96
CA LEU A 21 35.66 -53.07 24.54
C LEU A 21 34.93 -54.16 23.71
N GLU A 22 35.59 -55.29 23.48
CA GLU A 22 35.07 -56.42 22.71
C GLU A 22 34.07 -57.27 23.52
N PRO A 23 33.09 -57.93 22.86
CA PRO A 23 32.15 -58.81 23.54
C PRO A 23 32.88 -60.01 24.19
N PRO A 24 32.53 -60.38 25.43
CA PRO A 24 33.10 -61.56 26.07
C PRO A 24 32.66 -62.86 25.38
N GLN A 25 33.45 -63.92 25.52
CA GLN A 25 33.00 -65.27 25.14
C GLN A 25 32.05 -65.79 26.22
N THR A 26 30.79 -65.98 25.87
CA THR A 26 29.73 -66.48 26.76
C THR A 26 28.99 -67.64 26.12
N ASP A 27 28.48 -68.56 26.94
CA ASP A 27 27.71 -69.70 26.44
C ASP A 27 26.37 -69.24 25.83
N PRO A 28 25.84 -69.93 24.80
CA PRO A 28 24.53 -69.65 24.19
C PRO A 28 23.39 -70.18 25.09
N THR A 29 23.31 -69.66 26.31
CA THR A 29 22.28 -69.97 27.31
C THR A 29 21.71 -68.67 27.90
N GLU A 30 20.55 -68.72 28.57
CA GLU A 30 19.96 -67.54 29.23
C GLU A 30 20.90 -66.96 30.30
N THR A 31 21.59 -67.79 31.08
CA THR A 31 22.61 -67.35 32.05
C THR A 31 23.79 -66.67 31.35
N GLY A 32 24.26 -67.23 30.23
CA GLY A 32 25.33 -66.61 29.42
C GLY A 32 24.90 -65.26 28.83
N ALA A 33 23.64 -65.15 28.39
CA ALA A 33 23.07 -63.90 27.90
C ALA A 33 23.00 -62.83 29.01
N GLY A 34 22.73 -63.22 30.26
CA GLY A 34 22.78 -62.32 31.42
C GLY A 34 24.18 -61.71 31.64
N HIS A 35 25.24 -62.53 31.59
CA HIS A 35 26.61 -62.05 31.66
C HIS A 35 26.98 -61.15 30.46
N PHE A 36 26.55 -61.53 29.26
CA PHE A 36 26.76 -60.75 28.04
C PHE A 36 26.11 -59.36 28.13
N ALA A 37 24.85 -59.30 28.58
CA ALA A 37 24.12 -58.04 28.78
C ALA A 37 24.79 -57.13 29.84
N SER A 38 25.26 -57.70 30.95
CA SER A 38 25.97 -56.93 31.97
C SER A 38 27.30 -56.37 31.46
N ALA A 39 28.05 -57.15 30.69
CA ALA A 39 29.29 -56.71 30.08
C ALA A 39 29.03 -55.58 29.05
N TYR A 40 28.03 -55.77 28.17
CA TYR A 40 27.58 -54.76 27.21
C TYR A 40 27.26 -53.45 27.90
N ASN A 41 26.53 -53.50 29.02
CA ASN A 41 26.14 -52.29 29.74
C ASN A 41 27.37 -51.47 30.20
N SER A 42 28.38 -52.14 30.76
CA SER A 42 29.58 -51.46 31.27
C SER A 42 30.51 -50.92 30.17
N THR A 43 30.56 -51.56 29.01
CA THR A 43 31.37 -51.12 27.87
C THR A 43 30.64 -50.07 27.04
N ALA A 44 29.31 -50.18 26.89
CA ALA A 44 28.46 -49.20 26.21
C ALA A 44 28.48 -47.84 26.93
N GLU A 45 28.44 -47.80 28.27
CA GLU A 45 28.58 -46.54 29.03
C GLU A 45 29.88 -45.79 28.66
N GLN A 46 30.98 -46.50 28.39
CA GLN A 46 32.26 -45.89 28.02
C GLN A 46 32.28 -45.38 26.57
N VAL A 47 31.79 -46.20 25.63
CA VAL A 47 31.78 -45.85 24.19
C VAL A 47 30.79 -44.72 23.93
N PHE A 48 29.58 -44.80 24.49
CA PHE A 48 28.55 -43.77 24.30
C PHE A 48 28.94 -42.46 24.97
N PHE A 49 29.61 -42.48 26.13
CA PHE A 49 30.17 -41.27 26.74
C PHE A 49 31.13 -40.54 25.79
N LYS A 50 32.05 -41.26 25.12
CA LYS A 50 32.99 -40.67 24.15
C LYS A 50 32.26 -40.07 22.95
N SER A 51 31.35 -40.82 22.35
CA SER A 51 30.57 -40.38 21.18
C SER A 51 29.71 -39.15 21.48
N VAL A 52 28.97 -39.19 22.59
CA VAL A 52 28.15 -38.05 23.06
C VAL A 52 29.03 -36.83 23.38
N SER A 53 30.20 -37.03 24.00
CA SER A 53 31.13 -35.94 24.28
C SER A 53 31.66 -35.28 23.01
N ALA A 54 32.04 -36.06 22.00
CA ALA A 54 32.49 -35.53 20.72
C ALA A 54 31.35 -34.77 20.00
N SER A 55 30.14 -35.33 19.99
CA SER A 55 28.94 -34.68 19.45
C SER A 55 28.60 -33.38 20.18
N TRP A 56 28.70 -33.35 21.51
CA TRP A 56 28.49 -32.14 22.32
C TRP A 56 29.49 -31.04 21.94
N ASN A 57 30.77 -31.38 21.85
CA ASN A 57 31.83 -30.43 21.49
C ASN A 57 31.62 -29.84 20.09
N TYR A 58 31.22 -30.66 19.11
CA TYR A 58 30.85 -30.17 17.79
C TYR A 58 29.63 -29.24 17.83
N ASN A 59 28.56 -29.65 18.51
CA ASN A 59 27.32 -28.87 18.57
C ASN A 59 27.47 -27.53 19.32
N THR A 60 28.42 -27.44 20.26
CA THR A 60 28.69 -26.24 21.07
C THR A 60 29.90 -25.44 20.58
N ASN A 61 30.60 -25.93 19.54
CA ASN A 61 31.69 -25.25 18.87
C ASN A 61 31.91 -25.85 17.47
N LEU A 62 31.27 -25.26 16.45
CA LEU A 62 31.28 -25.74 15.08
C LEU A 62 32.63 -25.46 14.38
N THR A 63 33.57 -26.39 14.54
CA THR A 63 34.88 -26.37 13.86
C THR A 63 35.07 -27.63 13.01
N THR A 64 35.94 -27.55 12.00
CA THR A 64 36.30 -28.72 11.18
C THR A 64 36.98 -29.81 12.01
N GLU A 65 37.75 -29.42 13.03
CA GLU A 65 38.39 -30.34 13.98
C GLU A 65 37.34 -31.10 14.81
N ASN A 66 36.38 -30.39 15.42
CA ASN A 66 35.32 -31.03 16.19
C ASN A 66 34.41 -31.90 15.31
N ALA A 67 34.20 -31.50 14.04
CA ALA A 67 33.46 -32.32 13.08
C ALA A 67 34.18 -33.65 12.80
N ALA A 68 35.50 -33.62 12.60
CA ALA A 68 36.30 -34.82 12.39
C ALA A 68 36.29 -35.74 13.62
N LEU A 69 36.46 -35.18 14.82
CA LEU A 69 36.38 -35.92 16.08
C LEU A 69 35.00 -36.54 16.31
N GLN A 70 33.92 -35.85 15.92
CA GLN A 70 32.57 -36.40 15.98
C GLN A 70 32.40 -37.60 15.05
N VAL A 71 32.89 -37.50 13.81
CA VAL A 71 32.84 -38.60 12.83
C VAL A 71 33.65 -39.80 13.33
N GLU A 72 34.87 -39.56 13.82
CA GLU A 72 35.73 -40.62 14.38
C GLU A 72 35.05 -41.36 15.53
N ALA A 73 34.51 -40.62 16.51
CA ALA A 73 33.81 -41.21 17.64
C ALA A 73 32.52 -41.94 17.23
N SER A 74 31.79 -41.42 16.22
CA SER A 74 30.61 -42.10 15.68
C SER A 74 30.96 -43.40 14.95
N LEU A 75 32.10 -43.45 14.24
CA LEU A 75 32.59 -44.69 13.62
C LEU A 75 33.04 -45.71 14.67
N GLU A 76 33.68 -45.29 15.77
CA GLU A 76 34.00 -46.17 16.92
C GLU A 76 32.72 -46.77 17.53
N GLU A 77 31.67 -45.96 17.72
CA GLU A 77 30.36 -46.41 18.21
C GLU A 77 29.68 -47.40 17.25
N GLN A 78 29.73 -47.14 15.95
CA GLN A 78 29.17 -48.04 14.94
C GLN A 78 29.92 -49.37 14.90
N ASN A 79 31.24 -49.36 15.02
CA ASN A 79 32.04 -50.59 15.12
C ASN A 79 31.71 -51.37 16.41
N PHE A 80 31.54 -50.67 17.54
CA PHE A 80 31.08 -51.28 18.80
C PHE A 80 29.73 -51.97 18.60
N THR A 81 28.76 -51.26 18.03
CA THR A 81 27.41 -51.75 17.75
C THR A 81 27.43 -52.95 16.81
N GLU A 82 28.26 -52.91 15.76
CA GLU A 82 28.44 -54.03 14.84
C GLU A 82 28.97 -55.29 15.54
N LEU A 83 30.09 -55.17 16.28
CA LEU A 83 30.71 -56.34 16.93
C LEU A 83 29.78 -56.96 17.97
N TRP A 84 29.21 -56.15 18.85
CA TRP A 84 28.31 -56.63 19.89
C TRP A 84 27.01 -57.19 19.31
N GLY A 85 26.42 -56.50 18.32
CA GLY A 85 25.20 -56.96 17.68
C GLY A 85 25.37 -58.24 16.87
N LYS A 86 26.46 -58.37 16.08
CA LYS A 86 26.78 -59.62 15.37
C LYS A 86 27.00 -60.78 16.34
N LYS A 87 27.75 -60.55 17.43
CA LYS A 87 28.01 -61.59 18.43
C LYS A 87 26.72 -61.99 19.16
N ALA A 88 25.84 -61.04 19.46
CA ALA A 88 24.53 -61.32 20.03
C ALA A 88 23.64 -62.14 19.09
N LYS A 89 23.62 -61.82 17.77
CA LYS A 89 22.90 -62.61 16.75
C LYS A 89 23.47 -64.03 16.65
N GLU A 90 24.79 -64.18 16.65
CA GLU A 90 25.50 -65.47 16.58
C GLU A 90 25.17 -66.37 17.77
N LEU A 91 25.26 -65.84 19.01
CA LEU A 91 25.10 -66.63 20.23
C LEU A 91 23.64 -66.84 20.63
N TYR A 92 22.79 -65.82 20.45
CA TYR A 92 21.45 -65.77 21.07
C TYR A 92 20.30 -65.65 20.07
N GLY A 93 20.57 -65.40 18.78
CA GLY A 93 19.54 -65.09 17.78
C GLY A 93 18.41 -66.11 17.64
N ASN A 94 18.71 -67.39 17.88
CA ASN A 94 17.71 -68.47 17.78
C ASN A 94 16.99 -68.80 19.11
N ILE A 95 17.44 -68.25 20.24
CA ILE A 95 16.95 -68.65 21.57
C ILE A 95 16.43 -67.49 22.43
N TRP A 96 16.79 -66.24 22.13
CA TRP A 96 16.51 -65.08 22.99
C TRP A 96 15.01 -64.83 23.25
N ASN A 97 14.15 -65.13 22.27
CA ASN A 97 12.70 -64.99 22.40
C ASN A 97 12.09 -65.92 23.47
N ASN A 98 12.78 -67.04 23.77
CA ASN A 98 12.33 -68.07 24.71
C ASN A 98 12.89 -67.89 26.12
N PHE A 99 13.67 -66.82 26.38
CA PHE A 99 14.18 -66.54 27.72
C PHE A 99 13.04 -66.31 28.70
N SER A 100 13.18 -66.90 29.90
CA SER A 100 12.20 -66.75 30.98
C SER A 100 12.20 -65.35 31.58
N ASP A 101 13.34 -64.64 31.55
CA ASP A 101 13.47 -63.24 31.95
C ASP A 101 13.02 -62.28 30.82
N PRO A 102 11.89 -61.58 30.98
CA PRO A 102 11.38 -60.66 29.97
C PRO A 102 12.27 -59.41 29.78
N LEU A 103 13.01 -58.98 30.80
CA LEU A 103 13.92 -57.83 30.71
C LEU A 103 15.16 -58.21 29.92
N LEU A 104 15.73 -59.39 30.20
CA LEU A 104 16.88 -59.91 29.46
C LEU A 104 16.53 -60.13 27.98
N ARG A 105 15.34 -60.65 27.68
CA ARG A 105 14.83 -60.76 26.31
C ARG A 105 14.80 -59.41 25.59
N LYS A 106 14.33 -58.34 26.25
CA LYS A 106 14.27 -56.99 25.66
C LYS A 106 15.67 -56.40 25.45
N ILE A 107 16.60 -56.59 26.39
CA ILE A 107 18.00 -56.14 26.28
C ILE A 107 18.69 -56.85 25.11
N ILE A 108 18.63 -58.17 25.06
CA ILE A 108 19.29 -58.96 24.01
C ILE A 108 18.65 -58.74 22.64
N GLY A 109 17.34 -58.53 22.57
CA GLY A 109 16.67 -58.11 21.33
C GLY A 109 17.14 -56.73 20.84
N SER A 110 17.33 -55.77 21.75
CA SER A 110 17.84 -54.43 21.43
C SER A 110 19.28 -54.47 20.91
N ILE A 111 20.18 -55.21 21.58
CA ILE A 111 21.60 -55.31 21.17
C ILE A 111 21.74 -55.93 19.76
N GLN A 112 20.82 -56.83 19.39
CA GLN A 112 20.82 -57.47 18.07
C GLN A 112 20.37 -56.56 16.92
N THR A 113 19.91 -55.34 17.17
CA THR A 113 19.51 -54.40 16.10
C THR A 113 20.67 -53.46 15.79
N LEU A 114 21.30 -53.61 14.62
CA LEU A 114 22.53 -52.90 14.27
C LEU A 114 22.28 -51.59 13.51
N GLY A 115 21.14 -51.48 12.81
CA GLY A 115 20.79 -50.33 11.98
C GLY A 115 21.87 -50.06 10.92
N PRO A 116 22.29 -48.78 10.72
CA PRO A 116 23.35 -48.41 9.78
C PRO A 116 24.67 -49.20 9.96
N SER A 117 24.95 -49.71 11.15
CA SER A 117 26.14 -50.53 11.44
C SER A 117 26.14 -51.89 10.71
N ASN A 118 25.04 -52.28 10.06
CA ASN A 118 25.02 -53.44 9.15
C ASN A 118 25.76 -53.19 7.82
N LEU A 119 25.87 -51.93 7.39
CA LEU A 119 26.45 -51.59 6.08
C LEU A 119 27.98 -51.79 6.07
N PRO A 120 28.61 -52.05 4.91
CA PRO A 120 30.07 -51.94 4.78
C PRO A 120 30.58 -50.54 5.14
N LEU A 121 31.82 -50.43 5.62
CA LEU A 121 32.41 -49.17 6.10
C LEU A 121 32.30 -48.01 5.09
N GLU A 122 32.60 -48.27 3.80
CA GLU A 122 32.49 -47.28 2.71
C GLU A 122 31.06 -46.70 2.56
N LYS A 123 30.03 -47.52 2.83
CA LYS A 123 28.63 -47.09 2.82
C LYS A 123 28.23 -46.41 4.13
N ARG A 124 28.84 -46.75 5.28
CA ARG A 124 28.59 -46.09 6.56
C ARG A 124 29.03 -44.63 6.54
N GLU A 125 30.20 -44.37 5.94
CA GLU A 125 30.71 -43.00 5.73
C GLU A 125 29.75 -42.17 4.88
N GLN A 126 29.18 -42.76 3.81
CA GLN A 126 28.19 -42.10 2.94
C GLN A 126 26.86 -41.80 3.63
N VAL A 127 26.41 -42.66 4.56
CA VAL A 127 25.21 -42.40 5.40
C VAL A 127 25.47 -41.23 6.38
N GLY A 128 26.71 -41.02 6.80
CA GLY A 128 27.13 -39.92 7.67
C GLY A 128 27.35 -38.57 6.95
N GLU A 129 27.50 -38.55 5.63
CA GLU A 129 27.84 -37.36 4.82
C GLU A 129 26.63 -36.54 4.30
N VAL A 130 25.52 -36.46 5.06
CA VAL A 130 24.45 -35.52 4.70
C VAL A 130 24.86 -34.09 5.11
N PRO A 131 25.00 -33.12 4.18
CA PRO A 131 25.63 -31.83 4.49
C PRO A 131 24.78 -30.98 5.44
N ALA A 132 25.40 -30.54 6.53
CA ALA A 132 24.81 -29.66 7.54
C ALA A 132 24.88 -28.15 7.20
N LYS A 133 24.83 -27.74 5.93
CA LYS A 133 24.73 -26.31 5.59
C LYS A 133 23.78 -26.04 4.42
N PRO A 134 22.55 -25.56 4.67
CA PRO A 134 21.74 -24.96 3.62
C PRO A 134 22.41 -23.66 3.15
N TRP A 135 22.67 -23.56 1.85
CA TRP A 135 23.21 -22.36 1.22
C TRP A 135 22.04 -21.40 0.93
N SER A 136 21.74 -20.49 1.85
CA SER A 136 20.81 -19.37 1.59
C SER A 136 21.57 -18.05 1.67
N PRO A 137 21.32 -17.08 0.76
CA PRO A 137 21.88 -15.74 0.87
C PRO A 137 21.37 -14.99 2.12
N TRP A 138 20.27 -15.44 2.74
CA TRP A 138 19.76 -14.89 4.00
C TRP A 138 19.94 -15.91 5.13
N PRO A 139 20.53 -15.52 6.27
CA PRO A 139 20.60 -16.41 7.42
C PRO A 139 19.18 -16.76 7.89
N LEU A 140 18.98 -18.00 8.35
CA LEU A 140 17.68 -18.54 8.77
C LEU A 140 16.93 -17.59 9.73
N HIS A 141 17.64 -16.94 10.67
CA HIS A 141 17.04 -15.99 11.61
C HIS A 141 16.35 -14.81 10.92
N ARG A 142 16.87 -14.34 9.78
CA ARG A 142 16.31 -13.20 9.03
C ARG A 142 15.01 -13.61 8.34
N VAL A 143 14.99 -14.80 7.73
CA VAL A 143 13.78 -15.38 7.13
C VAL A 143 12.73 -15.60 8.21
N GLU A 144 13.11 -16.16 9.36
CA GLU A 144 12.22 -16.37 10.52
C GLU A 144 11.60 -15.06 11.01
N ASN A 145 12.42 -14.01 11.17
CA ASN A 145 11.93 -12.70 11.59
C ASN A 145 10.93 -12.14 10.59
N ILE A 146 11.20 -12.23 9.28
CA ILE A 146 10.29 -11.75 8.24
C ILE A 146 8.98 -12.53 8.25
N MET A 147 9.03 -13.86 8.35
CA MET A 147 7.83 -14.70 8.42
C MET A 147 7.00 -14.45 9.69
N ALA A 148 7.63 -13.98 10.78
CA ALA A 148 6.95 -13.64 12.02
C ALA A 148 6.35 -12.22 12.00
N THR A 149 7.10 -11.22 11.52
CA THR A 149 6.72 -9.80 11.70
C THR A 149 6.13 -9.16 10.44
N SER A 150 6.44 -9.66 9.26
CA SER A 150 5.91 -9.10 8.01
C SER A 150 4.45 -9.49 7.83
N ARG A 151 3.69 -8.56 7.25
CA ARG A 151 2.34 -8.82 6.72
C ARG A 151 2.23 -8.56 5.21
N SER A 152 3.32 -8.15 4.56
CA SER A 152 3.37 -8.03 3.10
C SER A 152 3.31 -9.40 2.44
N TYR A 153 2.29 -9.65 1.62
CA TYR A 153 2.10 -10.89 0.88
C TYR A 153 3.34 -11.23 0.02
N LYS A 154 3.79 -10.28 -0.81
CA LYS A 154 4.98 -10.41 -1.68
C LYS A 154 6.24 -10.75 -0.89
N LYS A 155 6.47 -10.06 0.24
CA LYS A 155 7.67 -10.27 1.07
C LYS A 155 7.66 -11.62 1.78
N LEU A 156 6.50 -12.05 2.28
CA LEU A 156 6.32 -13.38 2.85
C LEU A 156 6.53 -14.47 1.80
N LEU A 157 5.98 -14.28 0.59
CA LEU A 157 6.15 -15.22 -0.52
C LEU A 157 7.63 -15.35 -0.90
N TYR A 158 8.33 -14.23 -1.06
CA TYR A 158 9.76 -14.22 -1.38
C TYR A 158 10.61 -14.92 -0.33
N ALA A 159 10.37 -14.63 0.96
CA ALA A 159 11.08 -15.26 2.06
C ALA A 159 10.82 -16.79 2.09
N TRP A 160 9.56 -17.19 1.90
CA TRP A 160 9.17 -18.60 1.88
C TRP A 160 9.78 -19.34 0.69
N GLU A 161 9.64 -18.81 -0.52
CA GLU A 161 10.14 -19.42 -1.76
C GLU A 161 11.67 -19.53 -1.75
N GLY A 162 12.34 -18.43 -1.39
CA GLY A 162 13.80 -18.34 -1.34
C GLY A 162 14.42 -19.38 -0.42
N TRP A 163 13.85 -19.59 0.77
CA TRP A 163 14.35 -20.64 1.66
C TRP A 163 14.10 -22.05 1.12
N HIS A 164 12.90 -22.34 0.62
CA HIS A 164 12.60 -23.69 0.13
C HIS A 164 13.49 -24.07 -1.06
N ASN A 165 13.77 -23.11 -1.95
CA ASN A 165 14.69 -23.33 -3.06
C ASN A 165 16.13 -23.53 -2.59
N ALA A 166 16.58 -22.73 -1.62
CA ALA A 166 17.95 -22.76 -1.08
C ALA A 166 18.26 -23.99 -0.22
N ALA A 167 17.32 -24.41 0.63
CA ALA A 167 17.51 -25.50 1.57
C ALA A 167 17.07 -26.86 1.00
N GLY A 168 15.93 -26.89 0.31
CA GLY A 168 15.31 -28.13 -0.17
C GLY A 168 15.99 -28.70 -1.40
N ASN A 169 16.03 -27.95 -2.49
CA ASN A 169 16.44 -28.48 -3.81
C ASN A 169 17.83 -29.17 -3.81
N PRO A 170 18.88 -28.64 -3.12
CA PRO A 170 20.19 -29.31 -3.09
C PRO A 170 20.20 -30.68 -2.39
N LEU A 171 19.21 -30.95 -1.54
CA LEU A 171 19.13 -32.18 -0.76
C LEU A 171 18.41 -33.31 -1.49
N ARG A 172 17.73 -33.04 -2.61
CA ARG A 172 16.87 -34.03 -3.29
C ARG A 172 17.62 -35.32 -3.65
N ALA A 173 18.72 -35.21 -4.38
CA ALA A 173 19.51 -36.37 -4.80
C ALA A 173 20.15 -37.11 -3.62
N LYS A 174 20.62 -36.35 -2.62
CA LYS A 174 21.23 -36.92 -1.40
C LYS A 174 20.21 -37.70 -0.58
N TYR A 175 18.98 -37.19 -0.50
CA TYR A 175 17.91 -37.86 0.22
C TYR A 175 17.47 -39.16 -0.45
N GLU A 176 17.44 -39.21 -1.78
CA GLU A 176 17.17 -40.44 -2.53
C GLU A 176 18.21 -41.54 -2.23
N GLU A 177 19.49 -41.18 -2.24
CA GLU A 177 20.59 -42.10 -1.90
C GLU A 177 20.52 -42.54 -0.42
N PHE A 178 20.26 -41.60 0.48
CA PHE A 178 20.03 -41.88 1.90
C PHE A 178 18.90 -42.89 2.13
N VAL A 179 17.75 -42.73 1.46
CA VAL A 179 16.60 -43.64 1.57
C VAL A 179 16.99 -45.08 1.17
N LYS A 180 17.78 -45.21 0.09
CA LYS A 180 18.28 -46.51 -0.37
C LYS A 180 19.19 -47.18 0.68
N LEU A 181 20.18 -46.44 1.19
CA LEU A 181 21.14 -46.95 2.18
C LEU A 181 20.47 -47.30 3.52
N SER A 182 19.57 -46.44 3.99
CA SER A 182 18.81 -46.67 5.22
C SER A 182 17.95 -47.92 5.12
N ASN A 183 17.23 -48.11 4.00
CA ASN A 183 16.44 -49.32 3.78
C ASN A 183 17.30 -50.58 3.66
N GLU A 184 18.47 -50.50 3.02
CA GLU A 184 19.42 -51.61 2.96
C GLU A 184 19.85 -52.03 4.36
N ALA A 185 20.18 -51.07 5.23
CA ALA A 185 20.63 -51.31 6.60
C ALA A 185 19.58 -52.02 7.46
N TYR A 186 18.33 -51.53 7.49
CA TYR A 186 17.28 -52.11 8.34
C TYR A 186 16.69 -53.42 7.80
N LYS A 187 16.78 -53.67 6.49
CA LYS A 187 16.46 -54.99 5.91
C LYS A 187 17.39 -56.09 6.41
N MET A 188 18.65 -55.78 6.69
CA MET A 188 19.60 -56.73 7.29
C MET A 188 19.27 -57.06 8.76
N ASP A 189 18.44 -56.25 9.43
CA ASP A 189 17.90 -56.52 10.77
C ASP A 189 16.53 -57.24 10.74
N GLY A 190 16.00 -57.54 9.55
CA GLY A 190 14.73 -58.26 9.39
C GLY A 190 13.49 -57.38 9.31
N PHE A 191 13.65 -56.05 9.19
CA PHE A 191 12.54 -55.12 8.92
C PHE A 191 12.26 -55.01 7.42
N GLU A 192 11.03 -54.63 7.04
CA GLU A 192 10.68 -54.45 5.62
C GLU A 192 11.39 -53.23 5.00
N ASP A 193 11.50 -52.16 5.78
CA ASP A 193 12.12 -50.88 5.44
C ASP A 193 12.40 -50.05 6.71
N THR A 194 13.00 -48.87 6.56
CA THR A 194 13.28 -47.96 7.69
C THR A 194 12.00 -47.53 8.44
N GLY A 195 10.88 -47.37 7.74
CA GLY A 195 9.61 -46.94 8.33
C GLY A 195 9.00 -48.01 9.24
N SER A 196 9.05 -49.29 8.85
CA SER A 196 8.60 -50.42 9.66
C SER A 196 9.42 -50.55 10.95
N TYR A 197 10.72 -50.29 10.91
CA TYR A 197 11.55 -50.19 12.12
C TYR A 197 11.05 -49.10 13.06
N TRP A 198 10.76 -47.88 12.58
CA TRP A 198 10.25 -46.81 13.45
C TRP A 198 8.88 -47.10 14.04
N ARG A 199 7.98 -47.72 13.27
CA ARG A 199 6.66 -48.12 13.78
C ARG A 199 6.77 -49.19 14.86
N SER A 200 7.80 -50.05 14.80
CA SER A 200 8.03 -51.09 15.82
C SER A 200 8.27 -50.51 17.22
N TRP A 201 8.76 -49.27 17.34
CA TRP A 201 9.01 -48.61 18.64
C TRP A 201 7.75 -48.35 19.47
N TYR A 202 6.56 -48.48 18.86
CA TYR A 202 5.28 -48.28 19.52
C TYR A 202 4.60 -49.60 19.90
N ASP A 203 5.26 -50.76 19.72
CA ASP A 203 4.77 -52.08 20.15
C ASP A 203 3.28 -52.32 19.83
N SER A 204 2.80 -51.83 18.68
CA SER A 204 1.40 -51.90 18.26
C SER A 204 1.29 -52.31 16.79
N PRO A 205 0.62 -53.45 16.48
CA PRO A 205 0.39 -53.87 15.10
C PRO A 205 -0.64 -52.99 14.37
N SER A 206 -1.46 -52.24 15.10
CA SER A 206 -2.49 -51.32 14.56
C SER A 206 -2.08 -49.85 14.62
N PHE A 207 -0.79 -49.55 14.79
CA PHE A 207 -0.33 -48.19 15.08
C PHE A 207 -0.78 -47.14 14.04
N GLU A 208 -0.72 -47.45 12.75
CA GLU A 208 -1.19 -46.53 11.70
C GLU A 208 -2.69 -46.25 11.80
N ASP A 209 -3.51 -47.29 12.04
CA ASP A 209 -4.96 -47.16 12.22
C ASP A 209 -5.31 -46.38 13.50
N ASP A 210 -4.54 -46.59 14.57
CA ASP A 210 -4.69 -45.86 15.83
C ASP A 210 -4.42 -44.36 15.65
N LEU A 211 -3.41 -43.99 14.85
CA LEU A 211 -3.11 -42.60 14.52
C LEU A 211 -4.20 -41.94 13.67
N GLU A 212 -4.70 -42.62 12.64
CA GLU A 212 -5.80 -42.12 11.80
C GLU A 212 -7.07 -41.93 12.64
N ARG A 213 -7.38 -42.88 13.55
CA ARG A 213 -8.50 -42.74 14.50
C ARG A 213 -8.33 -41.50 15.38
N LEU A 214 -7.13 -41.25 15.92
CA LEU A 214 -6.84 -40.08 16.76
C LEU A 214 -6.98 -38.78 15.97
N TYR A 215 -6.49 -38.73 14.72
CA TYR A 215 -6.69 -37.57 13.86
C TYR A 215 -8.18 -37.29 13.60
N ASN A 216 -8.97 -38.31 13.29
CA ASN A 216 -10.41 -38.17 13.05
C ASN A 216 -11.19 -37.66 14.28
N GLN A 217 -10.73 -37.96 15.50
CA GLN A 217 -11.32 -37.37 16.72
C GLN A 217 -11.06 -35.85 16.82
N LEU A 218 -9.91 -35.39 16.32
CA LEU A 218 -9.46 -34.00 16.39
C LEU A 218 -9.96 -33.14 15.22
N GLU A 219 -10.25 -33.77 14.08
CA GLU A 219 -10.61 -33.11 12.83
C GLU A 219 -11.71 -32.04 13.00
N PRO A 220 -12.83 -32.27 13.73
CA PRO A 220 -13.87 -31.25 13.88
C PRO A 220 -13.38 -29.94 14.53
N LEU A 221 -12.47 -30.02 15.51
CA LEU A 221 -11.87 -28.83 16.14
C LEU A 221 -10.92 -28.14 15.15
N TYR A 222 -10.07 -28.92 14.47
CA TYR A 222 -9.15 -28.38 13.46
C TYR A 222 -9.88 -27.64 12.34
N LEU A 223 -10.96 -28.22 11.80
CA LEU A 223 -11.75 -27.62 10.73
C LEU A 223 -12.38 -26.29 11.15
N ASN A 224 -12.87 -26.19 12.38
CA ASN A 224 -13.42 -24.94 12.91
C ASN A 224 -12.35 -23.87 13.10
N LEU A 225 -11.17 -24.24 13.61
CA LEU A 225 -10.03 -23.33 13.75
C LEU A 225 -9.55 -22.84 12.37
N HIS A 226 -9.41 -23.76 11.41
CA HIS A 226 -8.98 -23.46 10.05
C HIS A 226 -9.93 -22.50 9.34
N ALA A 227 -11.24 -22.75 9.39
CA ALA A 227 -12.25 -21.88 8.78
C ALA A 227 -12.19 -20.46 9.35
N PHE A 228 -12.08 -20.31 10.67
CA PHE A 228 -11.95 -19.02 11.33
C PHE A 228 -10.69 -18.27 10.90
N VAL A 229 -9.54 -18.94 10.88
CA VAL A 229 -8.27 -18.34 10.43
C VAL A 229 -8.32 -17.94 8.97
N ARG A 230 -8.88 -18.79 8.11
CA ARG A 230 -9.03 -18.50 6.68
C ARG A 230 -9.87 -17.25 6.46
N ARG A 231 -10.93 -17.05 7.25
CA ARG A 231 -11.72 -15.82 7.20
C ARG A 231 -10.92 -14.59 7.60
N LYS A 232 -10.13 -14.67 8.69
CA LYS A 232 -9.26 -13.56 9.10
C LYS A 232 -8.20 -13.21 8.07
N LEU A 233 -7.63 -14.22 7.39
CA LEU A 233 -6.73 -14.01 6.26
C LEU A 233 -7.45 -13.38 5.06
N TYR A 234 -8.69 -13.79 4.78
CA TYR A 234 -9.51 -13.20 3.73
C TYR A 234 -9.79 -11.72 3.99
N ASP A 235 -10.14 -11.35 5.22
CA ASP A 235 -10.37 -9.95 5.59
C ASP A 235 -9.12 -9.08 5.40
N ARG A 236 -7.92 -9.67 5.54
CA ARG A 236 -6.65 -8.95 5.40
C ARG A 236 -6.12 -8.88 3.97
N TYR A 237 -6.08 -10.02 3.28
CA TYR A 237 -5.43 -10.17 1.98
C TYR A 237 -6.42 -10.14 0.81
N GLY A 238 -7.72 -10.16 1.10
CA GLY A 238 -8.79 -10.10 0.11
C GLY A 238 -8.98 -11.39 -0.70
N PRO A 239 -10.02 -11.41 -1.56
CA PRO A 239 -10.40 -12.57 -2.35
C PRO A 239 -9.37 -12.96 -3.42
N LYS A 240 -8.45 -12.04 -3.79
CA LYS A 240 -7.38 -12.30 -4.76
C LYS A 240 -6.44 -13.40 -4.26
N TYR A 241 -6.15 -13.40 -2.96
CA TYR A 241 -5.11 -14.22 -2.36
C TYR A 241 -5.64 -15.28 -1.40
N ILE A 242 -6.92 -15.21 -1.02
CA ILE A 242 -7.56 -16.16 -0.11
C ILE A 242 -8.92 -16.56 -0.65
N ASN A 243 -9.15 -17.87 -0.74
CA ASN A 243 -10.43 -18.44 -1.12
C ASN A 243 -11.09 -19.08 0.10
N LEU A 244 -12.27 -18.61 0.49
CA LEU A 244 -13.03 -19.14 1.65
C LEU A 244 -13.48 -20.60 1.49
N LYS A 245 -13.32 -21.21 0.30
CA LYS A 245 -13.60 -22.62 0.02
C LYS A 245 -12.34 -23.43 -0.30
N GLY A 246 -11.18 -22.78 -0.36
CA GLY A 246 -9.90 -23.38 -0.74
C GLY A 246 -8.94 -23.55 0.44
N PRO A 247 -7.77 -24.15 0.20
CA PRO A 247 -6.68 -24.24 1.17
C PRO A 247 -6.01 -22.87 1.44
N ILE A 248 -5.30 -22.75 2.56
CA ILE A 248 -4.53 -21.56 2.93
C ILE A 248 -3.13 -21.61 2.30
N PRO A 249 -2.62 -20.53 1.67
CA PRO A 249 -1.25 -20.49 1.16
C PRO A 249 -0.18 -20.59 2.26
N ALA A 250 0.78 -21.51 2.12
CA ALA A 250 1.74 -21.83 3.18
C ALA A 250 2.61 -20.66 3.68
N HIS A 251 2.87 -19.64 2.87
CA HIS A 251 3.70 -18.48 3.22
C HIS A 251 3.01 -17.48 4.17
N LEU A 252 1.69 -17.60 4.38
CA LEU A 252 0.93 -16.74 5.30
C LEU A 252 0.90 -17.27 6.74
N LEU A 253 1.52 -18.43 6.97
CA LEU A 253 1.54 -19.11 8.26
C LEU A 253 2.80 -18.69 9.02
N GLY A 254 2.61 -18.11 10.20
CA GLY A 254 3.67 -17.55 11.03
C GLY A 254 4.51 -18.63 11.71
N LYS A 255 5.83 -18.40 11.75
CA LYS A 255 6.89 -19.27 12.33
C LYS A 255 7.14 -20.60 11.60
N ARG A 256 8.41 -20.85 11.31
CA ARG A 256 8.89 -22.03 10.57
C ARG A 256 9.52 -23.11 11.45
N LYS A 257 10.09 -22.73 12.60
CA LYS A 257 11.15 -23.53 13.22
C LYS A 257 10.68 -24.93 13.60
N ASP A 258 9.54 -25.07 14.28
CA ASP A 258 9.08 -26.39 14.74
C ASP A 258 7.59 -26.71 14.53
N SER A 259 6.73 -25.74 14.20
CA SER A 259 5.31 -25.96 13.88
C SER A 259 4.75 -24.84 12.98
N PRO A 260 3.91 -25.15 11.97
CA PRO A 260 3.13 -24.12 11.29
C PRO A 260 2.02 -23.66 12.24
N SER A 261 2.16 -22.47 12.83
CA SER A 261 1.01 -21.81 13.46
C SER A 261 0.12 -21.24 12.36
N LEU A 262 -1.19 -21.37 12.52
CA LEU A 262 -2.13 -21.01 11.45
C LEU A 262 -2.12 -19.48 11.14
N CYS A 263 -1.65 -18.61 12.05
CA CYS A 263 -1.45 -17.15 11.89
C CYS A 263 -0.79 -16.54 13.15
N ASP A 264 -0.41 -15.24 13.10
CA ASP A 264 0.08 -14.47 14.27
C ASP A 264 -1.05 -14.05 15.22
N ASP A 265 -0.80 -14.18 16.53
CA ASP A 265 -1.67 -13.84 17.68
C ASP A 265 -2.40 -12.49 17.52
N GLY A 266 -1.72 -11.43 17.03
CA GLY A 266 -2.31 -10.09 16.90
C GLY A 266 -3.41 -9.97 15.83
N MET A 267 -3.46 -10.90 14.88
CA MET A 267 -4.44 -10.88 13.77
C MET A 267 -5.71 -11.67 14.11
N VAL A 268 -5.62 -12.60 15.04
CA VAL A 268 -6.66 -13.62 15.31
C VAL A 268 -7.32 -13.41 16.68
N SER A 269 -6.76 -12.55 17.55
CA SER A 269 -7.33 -12.21 18.87
C SER A 269 -8.73 -11.56 18.75
N PRO A 270 -9.80 -12.20 19.25
CA PRO A 270 -11.15 -11.65 19.18
C PRO A 270 -11.44 -10.50 20.16
N PHE A 271 -10.65 -10.37 21.24
CA PHE A 271 -10.83 -9.33 22.26
C PHE A 271 -9.52 -8.55 22.48
N LEU A 272 -9.60 -7.32 23.03
CA LEU A 272 -8.43 -6.51 23.36
C LEU A 272 -7.50 -7.32 24.28
N SER A 273 -6.24 -7.48 23.90
CA SER A 273 -5.27 -8.23 24.70
C SER A 273 -4.90 -7.47 25.97
N LEU A 274 -4.87 -8.17 27.11
CA LEU A 274 -4.23 -7.69 28.33
C LEU A 274 -2.74 -7.47 28.04
N ASN A 275 -2.22 -6.30 28.43
CA ASN A 275 -0.79 -5.99 28.35
C ASN A 275 0.01 -6.95 29.25
N LEU A 276 0.49 -8.05 28.67
CA LEU A 276 1.50 -8.90 29.29
C LEU A 276 2.79 -8.10 29.43
N VAL A 277 3.27 -7.89 30.66
CA VAL A 277 4.58 -7.28 30.88
C VAL A 277 5.63 -8.26 30.33
N PRO A 278 6.46 -7.87 29.35
CA PRO A 278 7.47 -8.78 28.83
C PRO A 278 8.43 -9.22 29.95
N VAL A 279 8.81 -10.50 29.97
CA VAL A 279 9.74 -11.08 30.96
C VAL A 279 11.03 -10.27 31.08
N ALA A 280 11.49 -9.66 29.98
CA ALA A 280 12.66 -8.78 29.95
C ALA A 280 12.52 -7.50 30.81
N HIS A 281 11.32 -6.97 31.02
CA HIS A 281 11.09 -5.79 31.87
C HIS A 281 11.18 -6.10 33.38
N GLN A 282 11.22 -7.39 33.76
CA GLN A 282 11.37 -7.84 35.16
C GLN A 282 12.85 -8.07 35.54
N GLY A 283 13.81 -7.84 34.63
CA GLY A 283 15.23 -8.03 34.91
C GLY A 283 15.70 -9.49 34.99
N TRP A 284 14.92 -10.43 34.45
CA TRP A 284 15.31 -11.85 34.39
C TRP A 284 16.49 -12.07 33.42
N ASN A 285 17.37 -13.03 33.75
CA ASN A 285 18.40 -13.58 32.84
C ASN A 285 18.10 -15.06 32.54
N ALA A 286 18.81 -15.70 31.61
CA ALA A 286 18.49 -17.08 31.25
C ALA A 286 18.68 -18.04 32.43
N THR A 287 19.77 -17.91 33.19
CA THR A 287 20.01 -18.76 34.37
C THR A 287 18.85 -18.70 35.36
N HIS A 288 18.26 -17.52 35.58
CA HIS A 288 17.08 -17.37 36.44
C HIS A 288 15.87 -18.14 35.88
N MET A 289 15.62 -18.12 34.56
CA MET A 289 14.55 -18.92 33.95
C MET A 289 14.72 -20.42 34.18
N PHE A 290 15.96 -20.94 34.06
CA PHE A 290 16.27 -22.34 34.37
C PHE A 290 16.08 -22.65 35.87
N ARG A 291 16.39 -21.71 36.77
CA ARG A 291 16.17 -21.88 38.22
C ARG A 291 14.69 -21.91 38.57
N VAL A 292 13.87 -21.07 37.96
CA VAL A 292 12.39 -21.11 38.11
C VAL A 292 11.86 -22.46 37.63
N SER A 293 12.39 -22.99 36.53
CA SER A 293 12.03 -24.32 36.04
C SER A 293 12.46 -25.43 37.01
N GLU A 294 13.70 -25.43 37.52
CA GLU A 294 14.15 -26.36 38.58
C GLU A 294 13.25 -26.31 39.82
N GLU A 295 12.87 -25.11 40.25
CA GLU A 295 11.95 -24.90 41.37
C GLU A 295 10.59 -25.56 41.11
N PHE A 296 10.05 -25.42 39.88
CA PHE A 296 8.81 -26.10 39.49
C PHE A 296 8.93 -27.61 39.70
N PHE A 297 9.98 -28.26 39.19
CA PHE A 297 10.19 -29.71 39.34
C PHE A 297 10.37 -30.15 40.79
N THR A 298 11.19 -29.43 41.56
CA THR A 298 11.46 -29.75 42.97
C THR A 298 10.23 -29.49 43.84
N SER A 299 9.36 -28.53 43.47
CA SER A 299 8.06 -28.31 44.11
C SER A 299 7.16 -29.55 44.03
N LEU A 300 7.23 -30.33 42.94
CA LEU A 300 6.56 -31.62 42.78
C LEU A 300 7.26 -32.75 43.55
N GLY A 301 8.46 -32.50 44.08
CA GLY A 301 9.27 -33.47 44.79
C GLY A 301 10.20 -34.29 43.89
N LEU A 302 10.40 -33.88 42.63
CA LEU A 302 11.41 -34.48 41.75
C LEU A 302 12.83 -34.05 42.18
N LEU A 303 13.85 -34.58 41.50
CA LEU A 303 15.25 -34.41 41.88
C LEU A 303 15.75 -33.01 41.49
N GLU A 304 16.67 -32.46 42.28
CA GLU A 304 17.41 -31.24 41.92
C GLU A 304 18.37 -31.50 40.74
N MET A 305 18.69 -30.45 39.96
CA MET A 305 19.67 -30.58 38.89
C MET A 305 21.07 -30.74 39.48
N PRO A 306 21.89 -31.68 38.97
CA PRO A 306 23.23 -31.91 39.51
C PRO A 306 24.16 -30.72 39.26
N PRO A 307 25.24 -30.54 40.04
CA PRO A 307 26.20 -29.46 39.83
C PRO A 307 26.77 -29.41 38.39
N GLU A 308 27.06 -30.58 37.79
CA GLU A 308 27.54 -30.67 36.41
C GLU A 308 26.58 -30.07 35.38
N PHE A 309 25.28 -30.12 35.63
CA PHE A 309 24.29 -29.49 34.76
C PHE A 309 24.51 -27.98 34.68
N TRP A 310 24.67 -27.33 35.83
CA TRP A 310 24.87 -25.88 35.90
C TRP A 310 26.24 -25.45 35.38
N ASP A 311 27.28 -26.24 35.67
CA ASP A 311 28.66 -25.90 35.30
C ASP A 311 28.95 -26.11 33.81
N LYS A 312 28.26 -27.06 33.15
CA LYS A 312 28.62 -27.51 31.80
C LYS A 312 27.55 -27.32 30.74
N SER A 313 26.30 -27.00 31.10
CA SER A 313 25.24 -26.72 30.11
C SER A 313 25.50 -25.41 29.39
N MET A 314 25.06 -25.33 28.13
CA MET A 314 25.05 -24.09 27.36
C MET A 314 23.64 -23.50 27.47
N LEU A 315 23.42 -22.64 28.47
CA LEU A 315 22.12 -22.01 28.74
C LEU A 315 21.88 -20.75 27.89
N GLU A 316 22.96 -20.13 27.41
CA GLU A 316 22.95 -18.93 26.56
C GLU A 316 23.96 -19.11 25.42
N LYS A 317 23.80 -18.33 24.34
CA LYS A 317 24.79 -18.33 23.25
C LYS A 317 26.10 -17.71 23.75
N PRO A 318 27.26 -18.36 23.58
CA PRO A 318 28.55 -17.78 23.94
C PRO A 318 28.82 -16.46 23.20
N THR A 319 29.40 -15.48 23.91
CA THR A 319 29.72 -14.15 23.36
C THR A 319 31.12 -14.07 22.74
N ASP A 320 31.86 -15.18 22.72
CA ASP A 320 33.24 -15.26 22.22
C ASP A 320 33.35 -15.47 20.70
N GLY A 321 32.24 -15.38 19.99
CA GLY A 321 32.18 -15.45 18.53
C GLY A 321 32.19 -16.86 17.94
N ARG A 322 32.21 -17.92 18.77
CA ARG A 322 32.11 -19.30 18.27
C ARG A 322 30.72 -19.57 17.68
N GLU A 323 30.68 -20.35 16.59
CA GLU A 323 29.43 -20.79 15.97
C GLU A 323 28.91 -22.05 16.68
N VAL A 324 27.60 -22.11 16.94
CA VAL A 324 26.96 -23.19 17.72
C VAL A 324 25.62 -23.60 17.11
N VAL A 325 25.16 -24.81 17.40
CA VAL A 325 23.80 -25.27 17.07
C VAL A 325 22.85 -24.77 18.15
N CYS A 326 22.02 -23.78 17.83
CA CYS A 326 21.11 -23.14 18.78
C CYS A 326 19.77 -23.86 19.01
N HIS A 327 19.51 -24.99 18.33
CA HIS A 327 18.31 -25.78 18.60
C HIS A 327 18.39 -26.42 19.99
N ALA A 328 17.34 -26.23 20.78
CA ALA A 328 17.24 -26.72 22.15
C ALA A 328 17.33 -28.27 22.17
N SER A 329 18.07 -28.82 23.13
CA SER A 329 18.18 -30.27 23.32
C SER A 329 18.77 -30.61 24.68
N ALA A 330 18.29 -31.69 25.30
CA ALA A 330 18.82 -32.29 26.51
C ALA A 330 19.66 -33.55 26.21
N TRP A 331 20.77 -33.74 26.93
CA TRP A 331 21.77 -34.79 26.67
C TRP A 331 22.09 -35.61 27.94
N ASP A 332 22.06 -36.95 27.81
CA ASP A 332 22.63 -37.92 28.75
C ASP A 332 24.03 -38.33 28.26
N PHE A 333 25.05 -38.12 29.07
CA PHE A 333 26.43 -38.52 28.73
C PHE A 333 26.73 -39.98 29.07
N TYR A 334 25.74 -40.77 29.50
CA TYR A 334 25.83 -42.20 29.79
C TYR A 334 26.75 -42.59 30.96
N ASN A 335 27.23 -41.62 31.75
CA ASN A 335 28.07 -41.86 32.93
C ASN A 335 27.32 -41.76 34.27
N ARG A 336 25.98 -41.72 34.23
CA ARG A 336 25.06 -41.60 35.38
C ARG A 336 25.18 -40.31 36.20
N LYS A 337 25.99 -39.34 35.76
CA LYS A 337 26.32 -38.13 36.52
C LYS A 337 26.13 -36.84 35.73
N ASP A 338 26.54 -36.84 34.47
CA ASP A 338 26.62 -35.65 33.62
C ASP A 338 25.43 -35.59 32.67
N PHE A 339 24.54 -34.63 32.92
CA PHE A 339 23.33 -34.38 32.14
C PHE A 339 23.29 -32.88 31.81
N ARG A 340 23.05 -32.52 30.55
CA ARG A 340 23.20 -31.12 30.10
C ARG A 340 22.09 -30.68 29.16
N ILE A 341 21.89 -29.36 29.06
CA ILE A 341 21.06 -28.73 28.03
C ILE A 341 21.91 -27.83 27.14
N LYS A 342 21.63 -27.88 25.83
CA LYS A 342 22.17 -26.97 24.82
C LYS A 342 21.03 -26.09 24.30
N GLN A 343 21.03 -24.81 24.65
CA GLN A 343 20.01 -23.84 24.22
C GLN A 343 20.59 -22.42 24.12
N CYS A 344 20.29 -21.71 23.02
CA CYS A 344 20.64 -20.28 22.89
C CYS A 344 19.50 -19.40 23.44
N THR A 345 19.26 -19.46 24.75
CA THR A 345 18.07 -18.87 25.37
C THR A 345 18.06 -17.35 25.27
N THR A 346 16.91 -16.80 24.89
CA THR A 346 16.59 -15.37 25.01
C THR A 346 15.47 -15.20 26.03
N VAL A 347 15.52 -14.12 26.81
CA VAL A 347 14.56 -13.90 27.93
C VAL A 347 13.19 -13.50 27.38
N THR A 348 12.38 -14.50 27.06
CA THR A 348 11.05 -14.36 26.48
C THR A 348 10.11 -15.41 27.06
N MET A 349 8.81 -15.18 26.93
CA MET A 349 7.77 -16.10 27.40
C MET A 349 7.83 -17.46 26.69
N GLU A 350 8.03 -17.45 25.38
CA GLU A 350 8.15 -18.67 24.58
C GLU A 350 9.35 -19.53 25.02
N GLN A 351 10.49 -18.89 25.25
CA GLN A 351 11.67 -19.59 25.75
C GLN A 351 11.49 -20.12 27.18
N LEU A 352 10.64 -19.49 28.01
CA LEU A 352 10.31 -20.03 29.33
C LEU A 352 9.67 -21.42 29.20
N PHE A 353 8.76 -21.60 28.25
CA PHE A 353 8.14 -22.90 28.00
C PHE A 353 9.13 -23.91 27.44
N THR A 354 10.00 -23.51 26.52
CA THR A 354 11.09 -24.37 26.01
C THR A 354 12.01 -24.84 27.14
N VAL A 355 12.39 -23.96 28.06
CA VAL A 355 13.23 -24.32 29.22
C VAL A 355 12.56 -25.39 30.09
N HIS A 356 11.26 -25.28 30.36
CA HIS A 356 10.52 -26.29 31.12
C HIS A 356 10.46 -27.62 30.38
N HIS A 357 10.26 -27.59 29.05
CA HIS A 357 10.25 -28.78 28.22
C HIS A 357 11.60 -29.53 28.27
N GLU A 358 12.71 -28.83 27.99
CA GLU A 358 14.04 -29.46 27.97
C GLU A 358 14.49 -29.96 29.34
N MET A 359 14.15 -29.23 30.41
CA MET A 359 14.44 -29.69 31.78
C MET A 359 13.58 -30.90 32.18
N GLY A 360 12.41 -31.08 31.54
CA GLY A 360 11.61 -32.30 31.66
C GLY A 360 12.35 -33.53 31.14
N HIS A 361 13.07 -33.40 30.02
CA HIS A 361 13.94 -34.47 29.50
C HIS A 361 15.07 -34.80 30.47
N VAL A 362 15.70 -33.79 31.06
CA VAL A 362 16.75 -34.00 32.08
C VAL A 362 16.19 -34.71 33.32
N GLN A 363 14.97 -34.38 33.76
CA GLN A 363 14.32 -35.14 34.83
C GLN A 363 14.11 -36.60 34.44
N TYR A 364 13.74 -36.88 33.20
CA TYR A 364 13.66 -38.26 32.70
C TYR A 364 15.00 -38.98 32.90
N TYR A 365 16.10 -38.34 32.50
CA TYR A 365 17.45 -38.90 32.63
C TYR A 365 17.84 -39.17 34.09
N LEU A 366 17.56 -38.22 34.98
CA LEU A 366 17.87 -38.34 36.41
C LEU A 366 17.15 -39.50 37.08
N GLN A 367 15.93 -39.83 36.65
CA GLN A 367 15.12 -40.88 37.28
C GLN A 367 15.48 -42.29 36.82
N TYR A 368 15.90 -42.47 35.56
CA TYR A 368 16.29 -43.79 35.04
C TYR A 368 17.79 -44.03 35.01
N LYS A 369 18.63 -43.08 35.45
CA LYS A 369 20.10 -43.14 35.29
C LYS A 369 20.74 -44.45 35.78
N ASP A 370 20.08 -45.15 36.71
CA ASP A 370 20.59 -46.40 37.26
C ASP A 370 20.20 -47.67 36.47
N GLN A 371 19.29 -47.54 35.50
CA GLN A 371 18.90 -48.60 34.58
C GLN A 371 20.05 -48.99 33.63
N PRO A 372 20.01 -50.21 33.06
CA PRO A 372 20.87 -50.58 31.94
C PRO A 372 20.73 -49.60 30.77
N VAL A 373 21.82 -49.39 30.01
CA VAL A 373 21.90 -48.49 28.85
C VAL A 373 20.77 -48.75 27.85
N SER A 374 20.43 -50.01 27.59
CA SER A 374 19.31 -50.40 26.70
C SER A 374 17.92 -49.94 27.19
N PHE A 375 17.77 -49.54 28.46
CA PHE A 375 16.53 -49.03 29.05
C PHE A 375 16.54 -47.52 29.34
N ARG A 376 17.66 -46.82 29.09
CA ARG A 376 17.80 -45.36 29.29
C ARG A 376 17.19 -44.57 28.14
N SER A 377 15.90 -44.74 27.96
CA SER A 377 15.07 -44.02 27.00
C SER A 377 13.64 -43.98 27.52
N GLY A 378 12.78 -43.12 26.95
CA GLY A 378 11.36 -43.15 27.30
C GLY A 378 10.67 -44.44 26.86
N ALA A 379 9.53 -44.76 27.46
CA ALA A 379 8.76 -45.96 27.14
C ALA A 379 8.48 -46.14 25.63
N ASN A 380 8.27 -45.04 24.92
CA ASN A 380 8.46 -44.88 23.48
C ASN A 380 8.84 -43.41 23.19
N PRO A 381 9.24 -43.05 21.95
CA PRO A 381 9.65 -41.69 21.64
C PRO A 381 8.57 -40.63 21.91
N GLY A 382 7.29 -40.90 21.60
CA GLY A 382 6.21 -39.95 21.89
C GLY A 382 5.95 -39.77 23.39
N PHE A 383 6.17 -40.81 24.18
CA PHE A 383 6.09 -40.74 25.65
C PHE A 383 7.19 -39.85 26.23
N HIS A 384 8.40 -39.92 25.68
CA HIS A 384 9.52 -39.05 26.08
C HIS A 384 9.19 -37.57 25.85
N GLU A 385 8.74 -37.23 24.64
CA GLU A 385 8.31 -35.88 24.28
C GLU A 385 7.13 -35.38 25.15
N ALA A 386 6.15 -36.25 25.42
CA ALA A 386 4.95 -35.88 26.19
C ALA A 386 5.27 -35.44 27.63
N ILE A 387 6.33 -35.98 28.23
CA ILE A 387 6.79 -35.56 29.56
C ILE A 387 7.39 -34.16 29.53
N GLY A 388 8.17 -33.81 28.50
CA GLY A 388 8.65 -32.44 28.34
C GLY A 388 7.49 -31.46 28.14
N ASP A 389 6.51 -31.86 27.31
CA ASP A 389 5.40 -31.00 26.93
C ASP A 389 4.33 -30.79 28.03
N VAL A 390 3.99 -31.82 28.81
CA VAL A 390 2.88 -31.76 29.79
C VAL A 390 3.05 -30.66 30.84
N LEU A 391 4.28 -30.32 31.20
CA LEU A 391 4.57 -29.33 32.24
C LEU A 391 4.34 -27.91 31.74
N SER A 392 4.55 -27.67 30.43
CA SER A 392 4.27 -26.38 29.80
C SER A 392 2.77 -25.99 29.89
N LEU A 393 1.87 -26.98 29.98
CA LEU A 393 0.43 -26.74 30.14
C LEU A 393 0.09 -26.14 31.52
N SER A 394 0.82 -26.50 32.58
CA SER A 394 0.61 -25.90 33.91
C SER A 394 1.25 -24.52 34.03
N VAL A 395 2.46 -24.37 33.47
CA VAL A 395 3.27 -23.13 33.55
C VAL A 395 2.66 -21.98 32.73
N SER A 396 1.90 -22.30 31.67
CA SER A 396 1.28 -21.31 30.79
C SER A 396 -0.04 -20.72 31.32
N THR A 397 -0.55 -21.21 32.46
CA THR A 397 -1.82 -20.72 33.03
C THR A 397 -1.67 -19.30 33.61
N PRO A 398 -2.65 -18.38 33.41
CA PRO A 398 -2.58 -17.03 33.99
C PRO A 398 -2.41 -17.03 35.52
N SER A 399 -2.99 -18.01 36.21
CA SER A 399 -2.86 -18.19 37.65
C SER A 399 -1.42 -18.53 38.05
N HIS A 400 -0.75 -19.43 37.33
CA HIS A 400 0.67 -19.75 37.55
C HIS A 400 1.58 -18.55 37.28
N LEU A 401 1.37 -17.86 36.15
CA LEU A 401 2.15 -16.67 35.79
C LEU A 401 2.06 -15.55 36.83
N LYS A 402 0.90 -15.42 37.49
CA LYS A 402 0.75 -14.52 38.64
C LYS A 402 1.55 -15.00 39.85
N LYS A 403 1.55 -16.31 40.18
CA LYS A 403 2.31 -16.87 41.31
C LYS A 403 3.81 -16.60 41.18
N ILE A 404 4.35 -16.72 39.96
CA ILE A 404 5.77 -16.45 39.67
C ILE A 404 6.07 -14.97 39.37
N GLY A 405 5.11 -14.07 39.56
CA GLY A 405 5.30 -12.62 39.47
C GLY A 405 5.33 -12.03 38.05
N LEU A 406 5.03 -12.80 37.01
CA LEU A 406 4.99 -12.32 35.62
C LEU A 406 3.69 -11.61 35.23
N LEU A 407 2.61 -11.82 35.99
CA LEU A 407 1.33 -11.09 35.86
C LEU A 407 0.98 -10.32 37.12
N SER A 408 0.60 -9.05 36.98
CA SER A 408 0.11 -8.20 38.09
C SER A 408 -1.29 -8.60 38.54
N SER A 409 -2.13 -9.06 37.60
CA SER A 409 -3.46 -9.60 37.83
C SER A 409 -3.72 -10.79 36.91
N ALA A 410 -4.47 -11.78 37.39
CA ALA A 410 -5.02 -12.85 36.57
C ALA A 410 -6.55 -12.68 36.59
N THR A 411 -7.16 -12.43 35.44
CA THR A 411 -8.62 -12.43 35.25
C THR A 411 -9.00 -13.72 34.55
N GLU A 412 -9.89 -14.49 35.17
CA GLU A 412 -10.41 -15.74 34.62
C GLU A 412 -11.80 -15.52 33.99
N ASP A 413 -11.99 -14.39 33.32
CA ASP A 413 -13.22 -14.12 32.58
C ASP A 413 -13.26 -14.90 31.26
N THR A 414 -14.46 -15.00 30.67
CA THR A 414 -14.68 -15.78 29.45
C THR A 414 -13.84 -15.27 28.27
N GLU A 415 -13.68 -13.96 28.10
CA GLU A 415 -12.97 -13.38 26.95
C GLU A 415 -11.47 -13.67 27.05
N SER A 416 -10.88 -13.47 28.23
CA SER A 416 -9.48 -13.79 28.51
C SER A 416 -9.17 -15.28 28.29
N ASN A 417 -10.06 -16.16 28.76
CA ASN A 417 -9.91 -17.61 28.58
C ASN A 417 -10.01 -18.02 27.11
N ILE A 418 -10.92 -17.42 26.33
CA ILE A 418 -11.03 -17.69 24.89
C ILE A 418 -9.79 -17.21 24.14
N ASN A 419 -9.26 -16.02 24.45
CA ASN A 419 -8.01 -15.52 23.86
C ASN A 419 -6.84 -16.49 24.13
N TYR A 420 -6.67 -16.93 25.38
CA TYR A 420 -5.63 -17.89 25.76
C TYR A 420 -5.81 -19.24 25.04
N LEU A 421 -7.02 -19.81 25.07
CA LEU A 421 -7.30 -21.10 24.44
C LEU A 421 -7.17 -21.06 22.91
N LEU A 422 -7.52 -19.95 22.27
CA LEU A 422 -7.35 -19.76 20.84
C LEU A 422 -5.87 -19.71 20.45
N LYS A 423 -5.06 -18.98 21.21
CA LYS A 423 -3.59 -19.01 21.06
C LYS A 423 -3.03 -20.42 21.22
N MET A 424 -3.41 -21.12 22.30
CA MET A 424 -3.01 -22.50 22.52
C MET A 424 -3.47 -23.43 21.38
N ALA A 425 -4.63 -23.18 20.79
CA ALA A 425 -5.11 -23.96 19.65
C ALA A 425 -4.31 -23.68 18.37
N LEU A 426 -3.94 -22.43 18.10
CA LEU A 426 -3.07 -22.04 16.98
C LEU A 426 -1.65 -22.62 17.09
N GLU A 427 -1.16 -22.88 18.30
CA GLU A 427 0.14 -23.51 18.53
C GLU A 427 0.05 -25.04 18.53
N LYS A 428 -0.90 -25.62 19.26
CA LYS A 428 -0.97 -27.06 19.51
C LYS A 428 -1.86 -27.81 18.51
N ILE A 429 -3.06 -27.29 18.21
CA ILE A 429 -4.02 -27.96 17.32
C ILE A 429 -3.63 -27.79 15.85
N ALA A 430 -3.21 -26.58 15.45
CA ALA A 430 -2.77 -26.31 14.09
C ALA A 430 -1.58 -27.19 13.63
N PHE A 431 -0.73 -27.57 14.59
CA PHE A 431 0.44 -28.40 14.37
C PHE A 431 0.12 -29.87 14.12
N LEU A 432 -0.90 -30.42 14.78
CA LEU A 432 -1.14 -31.88 14.83
C LEU A 432 -1.21 -32.54 13.44
N PRO A 433 -1.96 -32.01 12.46
CA PRO A 433 -1.99 -32.65 11.15
C PRO A 433 -0.63 -32.61 10.44
N PHE A 434 0.20 -31.58 10.69
CA PHE A 434 1.59 -31.53 10.19
C PHE A 434 2.45 -32.62 10.81
N GLY A 435 2.34 -32.79 12.13
CA GLY A 435 3.04 -33.82 12.89
C GLY A 435 2.76 -35.23 12.36
N TYR A 436 1.50 -35.47 12.03
CA TYR A 436 1.02 -36.73 11.47
C TYR A 436 1.50 -36.96 10.02
N LEU A 437 1.30 -35.98 9.14
CA LEU A 437 1.52 -36.16 7.70
C LEU A 437 2.99 -36.32 7.31
N ILE A 438 3.94 -35.76 8.08
CA ILE A 438 5.37 -35.83 7.74
C ILE A 438 5.84 -37.27 7.69
N ASP A 439 5.57 -38.04 8.73
CA ASP A 439 6.05 -39.43 8.78
C ASP A 439 5.15 -40.35 7.95
N GLN A 440 3.87 -40.04 7.75
CA GLN A 440 3.07 -40.69 6.69
C GLN A 440 3.74 -40.56 5.31
N TRP A 441 4.21 -39.37 4.94
CA TRP A 441 4.98 -39.16 3.71
C TRP A 441 6.29 -39.95 3.73
N ARG A 442 7.06 -39.92 4.82
CA ARG A 442 8.34 -40.65 4.92
C ARG A 442 8.17 -42.16 4.89
N TRP A 443 7.15 -42.71 5.53
CA TRP A 443 6.83 -44.14 5.46
C TRP A 443 6.51 -44.55 4.03
N ASN A 444 5.75 -43.74 3.28
CA ASN A 444 5.51 -44.00 1.86
C ASN A 444 6.78 -43.90 1.02
N VAL A 445 7.70 -42.99 1.35
CA VAL A 445 9.02 -42.90 0.69
C VAL A 445 9.86 -44.15 0.97
N PHE A 446 10.00 -44.57 2.24
CA PHE A 446 10.78 -45.76 2.60
C PHE A 446 10.17 -47.04 2.03
N SER A 447 8.85 -47.17 2.00
CA SER A 447 8.18 -48.34 1.43
C SER A 447 8.16 -48.33 -0.11
N GLY A 448 8.60 -47.25 -0.76
CA GLY A 448 8.56 -47.06 -2.21
C GLY A 448 7.19 -46.70 -2.80
N ARG A 449 6.17 -46.47 -1.96
CA ARG A 449 4.83 -45.99 -2.39
C ARG A 449 4.90 -44.57 -2.97
N THR A 450 5.80 -43.74 -2.46
CA THR A 450 6.13 -42.41 -2.99
C THR A 450 7.52 -42.47 -3.63
N PRO A 451 7.61 -42.71 -4.96
CA PRO A 451 8.89 -42.76 -5.66
C PRO A 451 9.54 -41.37 -5.75
N PRO A 452 10.86 -41.28 -6.03
CA PRO A 452 11.56 -40.01 -6.20
C PRO A 452 10.89 -39.04 -7.17
N SER A 453 10.22 -39.52 -8.22
CA SER A 453 9.48 -38.69 -9.18
C SER A 453 8.19 -38.06 -8.65
N ARG A 454 7.78 -38.36 -7.41
CA ARG A 454 6.56 -37.86 -6.76
C ARG A 454 6.79 -37.25 -5.39
N TYR A 455 8.05 -37.07 -4.98
CA TYR A 455 8.40 -36.56 -3.66
C TYR A 455 7.67 -35.25 -3.33
N ASN A 456 7.64 -34.32 -4.27
CA ASN A 456 7.07 -33.00 -4.01
C ASN A 456 5.54 -32.99 -4.16
N TYR A 457 5.00 -33.69 -5.16
CA TYR A 457 3.57 -33.83 -5.38
C TYR A 457 2.87 -34.51 -4.20
N ASP A 458 3.36 -35.67 -3.76
CA ASP A 458 2.73 -36.41 -2.66
C ASP A 458 2.85 -35.65 -1.33
N TRP A 459 3.94 -34.88 -1.14
CA TRP A 459 4.09 -33.99 0.01
C TRP A 459 2.97 -32.94 0.03
N TRP A 460 2.77 -32.20 -1.06
CA TRP A 460 1.73 -31.17 -1.13
C TRP A 460 0.33 -31.75 -1.10
N TYR A 461 0.10 -32.91 -1.72
CA TYR A 461 -1.17 -33.61 -1.62
C TYR A 461 -1.52 -33.92 -0.16
N LEU A 462 -0.59 -34.47 0.62
CA LEU A 462 -0.81 -34.76 2.04
C LEU A 462 -0.99 -33.50 2.88
N ARG A 463 -0.23 -32.43 2.58
CA ARG A 463 -0.41 -31.12 3.23
C ARG A 463 -1.79 -30.53 2.96
N THR A 464 -2.29 -30.58 1.74
CA THR A 464 -3.66 -30.13 1.44
C THR A 464 -4.67 -31.07 2.08
N LYS A 465 -4.51 -32.39 2.02
CA LYS A 465 -5.45 -33.38 2.57
C LYS A 465 -5.63 -33.26 4.08
N TYR A 466 -4.55 -33.10 4.85
CA TYR A 466 -4.62 -33.10 6.31
C TYR A 466 -4.59 -31.70 6.94
N GLN A 467 -3.94 -30.71 6.29
CA GLN A 467 -3.88 -29.36 6.83
C GLN A 467 -4.79 -28.36 6.11
N GLY A 468 -5.22 -28.63 4.87
CA GLY A 468 -5.84 -27.59 4.05
C GLY A 468 -4.87 -26.45 3.75
N ILE A 469 -3.61 -26.78 3.49
CA ILE A 469 -2.55 -25.82 3.15
C ILE A 469 -1.97 -26.16 1.78
N CYS A 470 -1.91 -25.16 0.89
CA CYS A 470 -1.37 -25.31 -0.46
C CYS A 470 -0.02 -24.60 -0.64
N ALA A 471 0.67 -24.96 -1.72
CA ALA A 471 1.85 -24.23 -2.16
C ALA A 471 1.44 -22.81 -2.59
N PRO A 472 2.18 -21.76 -2.19
CA PRO A 472 1.81 -20.39 -2.53
C PRO A 472 2.19 -19.98 -3.95
N VAL A 473 3.00 -20.80 -4.63
CA VAL A 473 3.40 -20.69 -6.03
C VAL A 473 3.39 -22.09 -6.64
N SER A 474 3.34 -22.17 -7.97
CA SER A 474 3.45 -23.46 -8.66
C SER A 474 4.77 -24.16 -8.31
N ARG A 475 4.67 -25.43 -7.92
CA ARG A 475 5.81 -26.28 -7.56
C ARG A 475 5.83 -27.51 -8.45
N ASN A 476 7.01 -27.90 -8.91
CA ASN A 476 7.20 -29.07 -9.75
C ASN A 476 8.17 -30.07 -9.09
N GLU A 477 8.46 -31.17 -9.77
CA GLU A 477 9.35 -32.23 -9.25
C GLU A 477 10.84 -31.89 -9.35
N SER A 478 11.24 -30.72 -9.84
CA SER A 478 12.60 -30.22 -9.58
C SER A 478 12.73 -29.60 -8.18
N ASN A 479 11.60 -29.25 -7.55
CA ASN A 479 11.57 -28.75 -6.18
C ASN A 479 11.62 -29.89 -5.17
N PHE A 480 12.18 -29.64 -3.99
CA PHE A 480 12.16 -30.57 -2.86
C PHE A 480 11.78 -29.84 -1.58
N ASP A 481 10.52 -29.35 -1.54
CA ASP A 481 9.97 -28.63 -0.39
C ASP A 481 10.05 -29.40 0.94
N PRO A 482 9.83 -30.74 1.02
CA PRO A 482 10.05 -31.48 2.27
C PRO A 482 11.49 -31.34 2.80
N GLY A 483 12.50 -31.29 1.93
CA GLY A 483 13.90 -31.11 2.35
C GLY A 483 14.18 -29.80 3.09
N ALA A 484 13.28 -28.83 2.97
CA ALA A 484 13.39 -27.56 3.67
C ALA A 484 12.92 -27.61 5.15
N LYS A 485 12.49 -28.78 5.66
CA LYS A 485 12.24 -29.06 7.09
C LYS A 485 13.33 -29.96 7.65
N TYR A 486 14.14 -29.43 8.58
CA TYR A 486 15.35 -30.08 9.14
C TYR A 486 15.19 -31.54 9.55
N HIS A 487 14.05 -31.93 10.12
CA HIS A 487 13.84 -33.30 10.61
C HIS A 487 13.84 -34.36 9.50
N ILE A 488 13.58 -33.95 8.25
CA ILE A 488 13.65 -34.83 7.07
C ILE A 488 15.11 -35.18 6.74
N PRO A 489 16.02 -34.23 6.43
CA PRO A 489 17.42 -34.54 6.20
C PRO A 489 18.17 -34.97 7.47
N GLY A 490 17.76 -34.54 8.67
CA GLY A 490 18.31 -34.99 9.95
C GLY A 490 17.79 -36.37 10.40
N ASN A 491 17.02 -37.04 9.54
CA ASN A 491 16.44 -38.37 9.73
C ASN A 491 15.76 -38.63 11.10
N THR A 492 15.16 -37.62 11.73
CA THR A 492 14.53 -37.78 13.04
C THR A 492 13.03 -38.07 12.88
N PRO A 493 12.47 -39.18 13.39
CA PRO A 493 11.05 -39.51 13.25
C PRO A 493 10.18 -38.44 13.90
N TYR A 494 9.27 -37.85 13.12
CA TYR A 494 8.46 -36.70 13.53
C TYR A 494 7.15 -37.09 14.21
N ILE A 495 6.68 -38.34 14.01
CA ILE A 495 5.42 -38.85 14.57
C ILE A 495 5.41 -38.84 16.10
N ARG A 496 6.60 -38.82 16.73
CA ARG A 496 6.77 -38.66 18.17
C ARG A 496 6.03 -37.43 18.71
N TYR A 497 6.00 -36.33 17.96
CA TYR A 497 5.35 -35.09 18.39
C TYR A 497 3.82 -35.17 18.28
N PHE A 498 3.30 -35.89 17.28
CA PHE A 498 1.86 -36.15 17.20
C PHE A 498 1.40 -36.99 18.39
N VAL A 499 2.10 -38.09 18.68
CA VAL A 499 1.82 -38.96 19.84
C VAL A 499 1.99 -38.19 21.14
N SER A 500 3.06 -37.38 21.26
CA SER A 500 3.31 -36.48 22.39
C SER A 500 2.09 -35.62 22.69
N PHE A 501 1.53 -35.01 21.64
CA PHE A 501 0.46 -34.06 21.81
C PHE A 501 -0.85 -34.70 22.24
N ILE A 502 -1.07 -35.98 21.96
CA ILE A 502 -2.22 -36.72 22.52
C ILE A 502 -1.93 -37.06 23.98
N LEU A 503 -0.77 -37.67 24.24
CA LEU A 503 -0.40 -38.16 25.56
C LEU A 503 -0.27 -37.05 26.60
N GLN A 504 0.29 -35.89 26.24
CA GLN A 504 0.49 -34.78 27.18
C GLN A 504 -0.83 -34.34 27.86
N PHE A 505 -1.97 -34.35 27.15
CA PHE A 505 -3.25 -33.96 27.75
C PHE A 505 -3.84 -35.09 28.60
N GLN A 506 -3.65 -36.36 28.21
CA GLN A 506 -4.02 -37.49 29.06
C GLN A 506 -3.21 -37.47 30.37
N PHE A 507 -1.91 -37.17 30.28
CA PHE A 507 -1.03 -37.01 31.44
C PHE A 507 -1.48 -35.81 32.28
N HIS A 508 -1.72 -34.66 31.66
CA HIS A 508 -2.17 -33.45 32.34
C HIS A 508 -3.44 -33.72 33.13
N LYS A 509 -4.45 -34.36 32.52
CA LYS A 509 -5.70 -34.73 33.20
C LYS A 509 -5.46 -35.62 34.43
N ALA A 510 -4.63 -36.65 34.30
CA ALA A 510 -4.31 -37.55 35.40
C ALA A 510 -3.54 -36.84 36.54
N LEU A 511 -2.61 -35.93 36.19
CA LEU A 511 -1.85 -35.14 37.16
C LEU A 511 -2.73 -34.09 37.85
N CYS A 512 -3.66 -33.46 37.14
CA CYS A 512 -4.64 -32.53 37.69
C CYS A 512 -5.59 -33.20 38.69
N GLN A 513 -6.03 -34.42 38.36
CA GLN A 513 -6.80 -35.24 39.30
C GLN A 513 -6.00 -35.56 40.56
N ALA A 514 -4.72 -35.90 40.42
CA ALA A 514 -3.83 -36.13 41.57
C ALA A 514 -3.57 -34.85 42.39
N ALA A 515 -3.57 -33.69 41.73
CA ALA A 515 -3.48 -32.38 42.37
C ALA A 515 -4.82 -31.91 42.99
N ASN A 516 -5.87 -32.74 42.98
CA ASN A 516 -7.23 -32.42 43.47
C ASN A 516 -7.87 -31.20 42.78
N HIS A 517 -7.58 -30.96 41.51
CA HIS A 517 -8.20 -29.89 40.73
C HIS A 517 -9.64 -30.25 40.33
N ASN A 518 -10.58 -29.34 40.63
CA ASN A 518 -12.02 -29.53 40.34
C ASN A 518 -12.55 -28.57 39.25
N GLY A 519 -11.72 -27.66 38.74
CA GLY A 519 -12.11 -26.69 37.70
C GLY A 519 -11.95 -27.22 36.27
N PRO A 520 -12.19 -26.38 35.25
CA PRO A 520 -11.90 -26.72 33.86
C PRO A 520 -10.44 -27.14 33.68
N LEU A 521 -10.19 -28.14 32.83
CA LEU A 521 -8.84 -28.71 32.68
C LEU A 521 -7.78 -27.67 32.29
N HIS A 522 -8.12 -26.67 31.46
CA HIS A 522 -7.20 -25.60 31.04
C HIS A 522 -6.80 -24.58 32.11
N THR A 523 -7.41 -24.67 33.30
CA THR A 523 -7.06 -23.81 34.46
C THR A 523 -6.21 -24.55 35.48
N CYS A 524 -5.90 -25.83 35.23
CA CYS A 524 -5.17 -26.65 36.16
C CYS A 524 -3.69 -26.26 36.23
N ASP A 525 -3.20 -26.05 37.45
CA ASP A 525 -1.78 -25.84 37.77
C ASP A 525 -1.35 -26.88 38.80
N ILE A 526 -0.49 -27.80 38.40
CA ILE A 526 -0.01 -28.89 39.29
C ILE A 526 1.14 -28.46 40.21
N TYR A 527 1.63 -27.22 40.07
CA TYR A 527 2.74 -26.68 40.87
C TYR A 527 2.51 -26.91 42.38
N MET A 528 3.56 -27.36 43.08
CA MET A 528 3.55 -27.79 44.49
C MET A 528 2.74 -29.05 44.85
N SER A 529 2.11 -29.76 43.91
CA SER A 529 1.45 -31.04 44.21
C SER A 529 2.47 -32.19 44.29
N LYS A 530 2.72 -32.66 45.52
CA LYS A 530 3.58 -33.83 45.77
C LYS A 530 2.94 -35.13 45.27
N GLU A 531 1.61 -35.19 45.24
CA GLU A 531 0.84 -36.33 44.74
C GLU A 531 1.00 -36.48 43.22
N ALA A 532 0.85 -35.38 42.48
CA ALA A 532 1.11 -35.35 41.04
C ALA A 532 2.58 -35.70 40.74
N GLY A 533 3.52 -35.14 41.52
CA GLY A 533 4.94 -35.46 41.40
C GLY A 533 5.30 -36.91 41.73
N ALA A 534 4.61 -37.57 42.67
CA ALA A 534 4.80 -38.98 42.97
C ALA A 534 4.41 -39.86 41.78
N LYS A 535 3.26 -39.60 41.15
CA LYS A 535 2.84 -40.27 39.91
C LYS A 535 3.84 -40.06 38.78
N LEU A 536 4.29 -38.82 38.58
CA LEU A 536 5.27 -38.49 37.54
C LEU A 536 6.58 -39.26 37.76
N ARG A 537 7.10 -39.30 38.99
CA ARG A 537 8.33 -40.02 39.33
C ARG A 537 8.28 -41.51 39.01
N GLU A 538 7.17 -42.19 39.33
CA GLU A 538 7.01 -43.62 39.06
C GLU A 538 7.03 -43.93 37.56
N VAL A 539 6.46 -43.05 36.76
CA VAL A 539 6.49 -43.14 35.30
C VAL A 539 7.89 -42.92 34.74
N LEU A 540 8.62 -41.89 35.22
CA LEU A 540 9.96 -41.56 34.72
C LEU A 540 11.00 -42.66 35.04
N LYS A 541 10.92 -43.27 36.23
CA LYS A 541 11.84 -44.36 36.65
C LYS A 541 11.77 -45.61 35.77
N ALA A 542 10.62 -45.85 35.13
CA ALA A 542 10.41 -47.05 34.33
C ALA A 542 11.31 -47.06 33.08
N GLY A 543 11.68 -45.90 32.53
CA GLY A 543 12.39 -45.83 31.25
C GLY A 543 11.66 -46.64 30.17
N SER A 544 12.41 -47.37 29.36
CA SER A 544 11.86 -48.33 28.40
C SER A 544 11.86 -49.78 28.94
N SER A 545 12.03 -49.99 30.24
CA SER A 545 12.04 -51.34 30.84
C SER A 545 10.66 -52.03 30.83
N LYS A 546 9.57 -51.26 30.74
CA LYS A 546 8.18 -51.72 30.66
C LYS A 546 7.54 -51.37 29.32
N SER A 547 6.39 -51.97 28.99
CA SER A 547 5.61 -51.55 27.83
C SER A 547 4.98 -50.18 28.08
N TRP A 548 4.85 -49.36 27.05
CA TRP A 548 4.28 -48.02 27.20
C TRP A 548 2.79 -48.07 27.63
N GLN A 549 2.07 -49.13 27.27
CA GLN A 549 0.68 -49.36 27.68
C GLN A 549 0.57 -49.55 29.20
N GLU A 550 1.49 -50.32 29.82
CA GLU A 550 1.52 -50.51 31.27
C GLU A 550 1.87 -49.19 31.97
N VAL A 551 2.86 -48.45 31.44
CA VAL A 551 3.26 -47.16 31.99
C VAL A 551 2.12 -46.14 31.89
N LEU A 552 1.41 -46.10 30.75
CA LEU A 552 0.24 -45.25 30.53
C LEU A 552 -0.90 -45.60 31.50
N PHE A 553 -1.19 -46.89 31.68
CA PHE A 553 -2.24 -47.37 32.59
C PHE A 553 -1.95 -46.98 34.04
N ASN A 554 -0.71 -47.14 34.51
CA ASN A 554 -0.32 -46.76 35.87
C ASN A 554 -0.48 -45.25 36.14
N LEU A 555 -0.27 -44.41 35.11
CA LEU A 555 -0.45 -42.97 35.23
C LEU A 555 -1.92 -42.56 35.15
N THR A 556 -2.60 -42.99 34.08
CA THR A 556 -3.89 -42.44 33.62
C THR A 556 -5.10 -43.34 33.91
N GLY A 557 -4.88 -44.61 34.24
CA GLY A 557 -5.95 -45.62 34.41
C GLY A 557 -6.42 -46.26 33.10
N THR A 558 -5.79 -45.97 31.95
CA THR A 558 -6.09 -46.60 30.66
C THR A 558 -4.80 -47.00 29.92
N ASP A 559 -4.85 -48.07 29.14
CA ASP A 559 -3.76 -48.56 28.30
C ASP A 559 -3.84 -48.04 26.84
N LYS A 560 -4.80 -47.15 26.54
CA LYS A 560 -5.06 -46.63 25.19
C LYS A 560 -4.80 -45.13 25.08
N MET A 561 -4.24 -44.74 23.93
CA MET A 561 -4.17 -43.34 23.51
C MET A 561 -5.57 -42.85 23.11
N ASP A 562 -5.95 -41.67 23.61
CA ASP A 562 -7.27 -41.06 23.41
C ASP A 562 -7.19 -39.52 23.39
N ALA A 563 -7.88 -38.86 22.44
CA ALA A 563 -7.86 -37.41 22.31
C ALA A 563 -8.86 -36.69 23.25
N GLY A 564 -9.63 -37.41 24.05
CA GLY A 564 -10.71 -36.86 24.88
C GLY A 564 -10.25 -35.80 25.88
N ALA A 565 -9.09 -36.00 26.53
CA ALA A 565 -8.54 -35.00 27.45
C ALA A 565 -8.13 -33.70 26.72
N LEU A 566 -7.62 -33.81 25.50
CA LEU A 566 -7.30 -32.67 24.66
C LEU A 566 -8.58 -31.94 24.23
N LEU A 567 -9.59 -32.67 23.77
CA LEU A 567 -10.88 -32.08 23.38
C LEU A 567 -11.61 -31.41 24.56
N GLU A 568 -11.48 -31.97 25.77
CA GLU A 568 -11.99 -31.37 27.00
C GLU A 568 -11.28 -30.04 27.30
N TYR A 569 -9.94 -30.02 27.21
CA TYR A 569 -9.13 -28.80 27.41
C TYR A 569 -9.58 -27.65 26.50
N PHE A 570 -9.79 -27.94 25.21
CA PHE A 570 -10.16 -26.95 24.20
C PHE A 570 -11.69 -26.75 24.05
N SER A 571 -12.53 -27.44 24.82
CA SER A 571 -13.99 -27.37 24.67
C SER A 571 -14.56 -25.94 24.64
N PRO A 572 -14.10 -24.98 25.48
CA PRO A 572 -14.63 -23.62 25.42
C PRO A 572 -14.36 -22.91 24.08
N VAL A 573 -13.13 -22.99 23.56
CA VAL A 573 -12.79 -22.35 22.27
C VAL A 573 -13.42 -23.09 21.10
N THR A 574 -13.59 -24.41 21.17
CA THR A 574 -14.32 -25.18 20.15
C THR A 574 -15.74 -24.67 19.98
N LYS A 575 -16.48 -24.48 21.08
CA LYS A 575 -17.85 -23.94 21.06
C LYS A 575 -17.88 -22.53 20.50
N TRP A 576 -16.95 -21.69 20.97
CA TRP A 576 -16.85 -20.31 20.49
C TRP A 576 -16.56 -20.24 18.98
N LEU A 577 -15.62 -21.05 18.46
CA LEU A 577 -15.31 -21.11 17.02
C LEU A 577 -16.51 -21.56 16.20
N GLN A 578 -17.27 -22.56 16.67
CA GLN A 578 -18.49 -23.02 16.01
C GLN A 578 -19.54 -21.90 15.90
N GLU A 579 -19.72 -21.12 16.96
CA GLU A 579 -20.63 -19.97 16.96
C GLU A 579 -20.17 -18.87 16.00
N GLN A 580 -18.87 -18.53 15.99
CA GLN A 580 -18.32 -17.51 15.08
C GLN A 580 -18.45 -17.94 13.61
N ASN A 581 -18.06 -19.17 13.29
CA ASN A 581 -18.15 -19.71 11.93
C ASN A 581 -19.61 -19.80 11.45
N SER A 582 -20.55 -20.09 12.36
CA SER A 582 -21.98 -20.12 12.03
C SER A 582 -22.54 -18.72 11.75
N LYS A 583 -22.08 -17.69 12.47
CA LYS A 583 -22.51 -16.28 12.26
C LYS A 583 -22.12 -15.75 10.88
N THR A 584 -20.97 -16.17 10.36
CA THR A 584 -20.47 -15.73 9.05
C THR A 584 -20.69 -16.75 7.93
N ASN A 585 -21.36 -17.86 8.23
CA ASN A 585 -21.65 -18.95 7.28
C ASN A 585 -20.38 -19.51 6.61
N GLU A 586 -19.33 -19.75 7.40
CA GLU A 586 -18.07 -20.31 6.90
C GLU A 586 -18.22 -21.76 6.44
N VAL A 587 -17.50 -22.12 5.38
CA VAL A 587 -17.37 -23.50 4.94
C VAL A 587 -16.34 -24.21 5.81
N LEU A 588 -16.70 -25.33 6.44
CA LEU A 588 -15.72 -26.19 7.10
C LEU A 588 -14.98 -27.03 6.06
N GLY A 589 -13.65 -27.08 6.15
CA GLY A 589 -12.81 -27.74 5.16
C GLY A 589 -12.61 -26.92 3.88
N TRP A 590 -12.09 -27.57 2.84
CA TRP A 590 -11.67 -26.94 1.59
C TRP A 590 -12.16 -27.76 0.38
N PRO A 591 -13.45 -27.65 0.01
CA PRO A 591 -13.99 -28.39 -1.14
C PRO A 591 -13.31 -28.02 -2.47
N GLU A 592 -12.71 -26.82 -2.58
CA GLU A 592 -11.90 -26.41 -3.73
C GLU A 592 -10.43 -26.82 -3.52
N PHE A 593 -10.19 -28.13 -3.49
CA PHE A 593 -8.90 -28.75 -3.12
C PHE A 593 -7.72 -28.25 -3.96
N ASP A 594 -7.92 -28.07 -5.27
CA ASP A 594 -6.87 -27.69 -6.22
C ASP A 594 -6.65 -26.17 -6.34
N TRP A 595 -7.31 -25.36 -5.52
CA TRP A 595 -7.16 -23.90 -5.59
C TRP A 595 -5.78 -23.46 -5.09
N HIS A 596 -5.16 -22.56 -5.84
CA HIS A 596 -3.87 -21.93 -5.53
C HIS A 596 -3.97 -20.41 -5.76
N PRO A 597 -3.27 -19.59 -4.96
CA PRO A 597 -3.29 -18.14 -5.17
C PRO A 597 -2.51 -17.73 -6.43
N PRO A 598 -2.86 -16.59 -7.06
CA PRO A 598 -2.10 -16.05 -8.18
C PRO A 598 -0.76 -15.45 -7.68
N VAL A 599 0.25 -15.48 -8.55
CA VAL A 599 1.51 -14.76 -8.31
C VAL A 599 1.23 -13.26 -8.33
N PRO A 600 1.70 -12.47 -7.35
CA PRO A 600 1.51 -11.02 -7.33
C PRO A 600 2.12 -10.35 -8.57
N GLU A 601 1.45 -9.31 -9.06
CA GLU A 601 1.94 -8.52 -10.19
C GLU A 601 3.26 -7.82 -9.85
N GLY A 602 4.21 -7.84 -10.80
CA GLY A 602 5.55 -7.29 -10.62
C GLY A 602 6.47 -8.10 -9.70
N TYR A 603 6.05 -9.27 -9.16
CA TYR A 603 6.93 -10.10 -8.33
C TYR A 603 8.16 -10.60 -9.12
N PRO A 604 9.40 -10.49 -8.60
CA PRO A 604 9.78 -10.12 -7.22
C PRO A 604 10.18 -8.64 -7.02
N GLU A 605 9.87 -7.73 -7.94
CA GLU A 605 10.16 -6.30 -7.76
C GLU A 605 9.34 -5.68 -6.61
N GLY A 606 9.91 -4.68 -5.93
CA GLY A 606 9.19 -3.91 -4.90
C GLY A 606 9.05 -4.59 -3.53
N ILE A 607 9.76 -5.68 -3.23
CA ILE A 607 9.69 -6.39 -1.93
C ILE A 607 10.10 -5.49 -0.73
N ASP A 608 10.91 -4.47 -0.98
CA ASP A 608 11.34 -3.51 0.04
C ASP A 608 10.28 -2.44 0.35
N LYS A 609 9.21 -2.34 -0.44
CA LYS A 609 8.10 -1.41 -0.20
C LYS A 609 7.17 -1.91 0.91
N ILE A 610 6.47 -0.97 1.55
CA ILE A 610 5.44 -1.23 2.56
C ILE A 610 4.14 -1.57 1.84
N ALA A 611 3.72 -2.83 1.89
CA ALA A 611 2.49 -3.32 1.27
C ALA A 611 1.40 -3.67 2.30
N ASP A 612 1.50 -3.15 3.53
CA ASP A 612 0.49 -3.36 4.58
C ASP A 612 -0.48 -2.17 4.63
N GLU A 613 -1.73 -2.41 4.21
CA GLU A 613 -2.76 -1.38 4.16
C GLU A 613 -3.09 -0.80 5.55
N VAL A 614 -2.93 -1.59 6.62
CA VAL A 614 -3.14 -1.10 8.00
C VAL A 614 -2.10 -0.04 8.35
N GLN A 615 -0.82 -0.28 8.05
CA GLN A 615 0.25 0.71 8.23
C GLN A 615 0.02 1.95 7.37
N ALA A 616 -0.52 1.78 6.16
CA ALA A 616 -0.90 2.91 5.32
C ALA A 616 -2.00 3.75 5.96
N LYS A 617 -3.05 3.13 6.52
CA LYS A 617 -4.14 3.84 7.22
C LYS A 617 -3.65 4.59 8.45
N GLU A 618 -2.75 4.00 9.23
CA GLU A 618 -2.09 4.65 10.38
C GLU A 618 -1.27 5.86 9.91
N PHE A 619 -0.45 5.69 8.87
CA PHE A 619 0.31 6.77 8.25
C PHE A 619 -0.57 7.93 7.75
N LEU A 620 -1.69 7.62 7.09
CA LEU A 620 -2.62 8.63 6.59
C LEU A 620 -3.37 9.35 7.71
N SER A 621 -3.69 8.67 8.81
CA SER A 621 -4.26 9.28 10.01
C SER A 621 -3.29 10.30 10.63
N GLU A 622 -2.02 9.90 10.77
CA GLU A 622 -0.93 10.77 11.22
C GLU A 622 -0.81 12.00 10.31
N TYR A 623 -0.70 11.79 8.99
CA TYR A 623 -0.63 12.86 8.00
C TYR A 623 -1.81 13.82 8.09
N ASN A 624 -3.05 13.32 8.16
CA ASN A 624 -4.22 14.17 8.19
C ASN A 624 -4.23 15.09 9.42
N SER A 625 -3.81 14.58 10.58
CA SER A 625 -3.73 15.37 11.82
C SER A 625 -2.66 16.46 11.77
N THR A 626 -1.49 16.18 11.18
CA THR A 626 -0.38 17.14 11.12
C THR A 626 -0.54 18.14 9.97
N ALA A 627 -1.12 17.71 8.83
CA ALA A 627 -1.39 18.56 7.68
C ALA A 627 -2.36 19.69 8.02
N GLU A 628 -3.47 19.42 8.73
CA GLU A 628 -4.44 20.46 9.13
C GLU A 628 -3.76 21.61 9.88
N ALA A 629 -2.86 21.30 10.82
CA ALA A 629 -2.15 22.31 11.61
C ALA A 629 -1.14 23.12 10.78
N VAL A 630 -0.33 22.42 9.97
CA VAL A 630 0.73 23.06 9.17
C VAL A 630 0.15 23.91 8.04
N TRP A 631 -0.90 23.40 7.38
CA TRP A 631 -1.55 24.12 6.28
C TRP A 631 -2.33 25.32 6.82
N ASN A 632 -3.02 25.20 7.95
CA ASN A 632 -3.66 26.35 8.60
C ASN A 632 -2.66 27.48 8.91
N ALA A 633 -1.52 27.15 9.51
CA ALA A 633 -0.49 28.14 9.84
C ALA A 633 0.07 28.88 8.61
N TYR A 634 0.26 28.16 7.50
CA TYR A 634 0.65 28.79 6.23
C TYR A 634 -0.49 29.66 5.66
N THR A 635 -1.73 29.17 5.65
CA THR A 635 -2.88 29.92 5.13
C THR A 635 -3.10 31.21 5.90
N GLU A 636 -2.97 31.23 7.23
CA GLU A 636 -3.03 32.46 8.03
C GLU A 636 -1.92 33.46 7.68
N ALA A 637 -0.68 33.00 7.52
CA ALA A 637 0.43 33.87 7.12
C ALA A 637 0.23 34.43 5.70
N SER A 638 -0.25 33.60 4.78
CA SER A 638 -0.56 34.02 3.40
C SER A 638 -1.73 35.01 3.36
N TRP A 639 -2.78 34.79 4.17
CA TRP A 639 -3.89 35.73 4.33
C TRP A 639 -3.42 37.09 4.86
N ALA A 640 -2.57 37.09 5.90
CA ALA A 640 -2.01 38.31 6.48
C ALA A 640 -1.19 39.11 5.46
N TYR A 641 -0.42 38.45 4.60
CA TYR A 641 0.29 39.11 3.49
C TYR A 641 -0.67 39.67 2.43
N ASN A 642 -1.64 38.87 1.98
CA ASN A 642 -2.59 39.27 0.93
C ASN A 642 -3.52 40.43 1.34
N THR A 643 -3.79 40.58 2.64
CA THR A 643 -4.63 41.64 3.21
C THR A 643 -3.83 42.77 3.87
N ASN A 644 -2.49 42.69 3.84
CA ASN A 644 -1.57 43.72 4.30
C ASN A 644 -0.16 43.48 3.73
N ILE A 645 0.11 44.00 2.54
CA ILE A 645 1.35 43.77 1.80
C ILE A 645 2.49 44.57 2.47
N THR A 646 3.39 43.86 3.15
CA THR A 646 4.59 44.40 3.78
C THR A 646 5.73 43.38 3.70
N ASP A 647 6.99 43.84 3.74
CA ASP A 647 8.15 42.94 3.78
C ASP A 647 8.11 42.00 5.00
N HIS A 648 7.64 42.51 6.15
CA HIS A 648 7.47 41.72 7.37
C HIS A 648 6.49 40.55 7.18
N ASN A 649 5.30 40.79 6.63
CA ASN A 649 4.32 39.72 6.38
C ASN A 649 4.80 38.77 5.28
N LYS A 650 5.54 39.27 4.28
CA LYS A 650 6.17 38.44 3.23
C LYS A 650 7.16 37.45 3.82
N GLU A 651 8.05 37.90 4.70
CA GLU A 651 9.03 37.06 5.38
C GLU A 651 8.34 35.96 6.20
N ILE A 652 7.30 36.30 6.98
CA ILE A 652 6.53 35.33 7.76
C ILE A 652 5.84 34.30 6.85
N MET A 653 5.21 34.76 5.77
CA MET A 653 4.57 33.87 4.79
C MET A 653 5.59 32.90 4.17
N LEU A 654 6.77 33.38 3.78
CA LEU A 654 7.83 32.55 3.21
C LEU A 654 8.37 31.54 4.24
N GLU A 655 8.54 31.94 5.51
CA GLU A 655 8.93 31.03 6.59
C GLU A 655 7.90 29.89 6.77
N LYS A 656 6.60 30.21 6.84
CA LYS A 656 5.55 29.19 6.97
C LYS A 656 5.42 28.34 5.71
N ASN A 657 5.66 28.90 4.53
CA ASN A 657 5.71 28.13 3.29
C ASN A 657 6.82 27.07 3.31
N LEU A 658 8.00 27.41 3.84
CA LEU A 658 9.11 26.44 3.99
C LEU A 658 8.77 25.35 5.00
N ALA A 659 8.11 25.69 6.11
CA ALA A 659 7.66 24.70 7.09
C ALA A 659 6.63 23.73 6.47
N MET A 660 5.66 24.24 5.71
CA MET A 660 4.71 23.43 4.95
C MET A 660 5.40 22.57 3.90
N SER A 661 6.34 23.12 3.13
CA SER A 661 7.09 22.37 2.13
C SER A 661 7.90 21.22 2.74
N LYS A 662 8.51 21.45 3.91
CA LYS A 662 9.23 20.40 4.64
C LYS A 662 8.31 19.25 5.04
N HIS A 663 7.11 19.56 5.55
CA HIS A 663 6.09 18.58 5.87
C HIS A 663 5.65 17.79 4.62
N THR A 664 5.34 18.48 3.52
CA THR A 664 4.99 17.83 2.24
C THR A 664 6.09 16.91 1.74
N LEU A 665 7.37 17.32 1.82
CA LEU A 665 8.51 16.51 1.42
C LEU A 665 8.64 15.24 2.27
N GLU A 666 8.56 15.37 3.59
CA GLU A 666 8.67 14.24 4.53
C GLU A 666 7.58 13.19 4.29
N TYR A 667 6.32 13.63 4.29
CA TYR A 667 5.19 12.72 4.10
C TYR A 667 5.12 12.18 2.67
N GLY A 668 5.49 12.96 1.65
CA GLY A 668 5.50 12.47 0.28
C GLY A 668 6.60 11.44 0.00
N ILE A 669 7.79 11.57 0.60
CA ILE A 669 8.83 10.53 0.54
C ILE A 669 8.36 9.26 1.26
N ARG A 670 7.75 9.38 2.45
CA ARG A 670 7.16 8.23 3.15
C ARG A 670 6.04 7.58 2.33
N ALA A 671 5.17 8.35 1.69
CA ALA A 671 4.10 7.85 0.83
C ALA A 671 4.65 7.02 -0.36
N ARG A 672 5.77 7.43 -0.97
CA ARG A 672 6.44 6.68 -2.05
C ARG A 672 7.00 5.31 -1.62
N GLN A 673 7.13 5.06 -0.32
CA GLN A 673 7.56 3.75 0.21
C GLN A 673 6.43 2.71 0.19
N PHE A 674 5.17 3.13 0.03
CA PHE A 674 4.04 2.20 -0.01
C PHE A 674 3.85 1.59 -1.41
N ASP A 675 3.57 0.30 -1.45
CA ASP A 675 3.07 -0.40 -2.64
C ASP A 675 1.56 -0.62 -2.48
N THR A 676 0.78 0.12 -3.27
CA THR A 676 -0.69 0.12 -3.19
C THR A 676 -1.34 -0.89 -4.12
N SER A 677 -0.56 -1.74 -4.84
CA SER A 677 -1.09 -2.63 -5.88
C SER A 677 -2.16 -3.61 -5.37
N ASP A 678 -2.07 -3.99 -4.09
CA ASP A 678 -2.92 -5.00 -3.47
C ASP A 678 -3.85 -4.43 -2.38
N PHE A 679 -3.91 -3.10 -2.22
CA PHE A 679 -4.78 -2.44 -1.25
C PHE A 679 -6.25 -2.57 -1.67
N GLN A 680 -7.11 -2.91 -0.70
CA GLN A 680 -8.53 -3.08 -0.92
C GLN A 680 -9.26 -1.73 -0.88
N ASP A 681 -8.86 -0.82 0.02
CA ASP A 681 -9.44 0.52 0.12
C ASP A 681 -8.87 1.48 -0.92
N GLN A 682 -9.67 1.76 -1.95
CA GLN A 682 -9.30 2.68 -3.03
C GLN A 682 -9.05 4.12 -2.55
N SER A 683 -9.63 4.53 -1.41
CA SER A 683 -9.40 5.87 -0.85
C SER A 683 -7.96 6.01 -0.35
N VAL A 684 -7.42 4.98 0.30
CA VAL A 684 -6.03 4.93 0.78
C VAL A 684 -5.07 5.02 -0.41
N THR A 685 -5.32 4.23 -1.46
CA THR A 685 -4.53 4.25 -2.70
C THR A 685 -4.54 5.64 -3.35
N ARG A 686 -5.72 6.27 -3.44
CA ARG A 686 -5.87 7.59 -4.05
C ARG A 686 -5.14 8.67 -3.25
N ILE A 687 -5.24 8.66 -1.92
CA ILE A 687 -4.50 9.61 -1.06
C ILE A 687 -2.99 9.39 -1.19
N LEU A 688 -2.51 8.15 -1.08
CA LEU A 688 -1.08 7.85 -1.21
C LEU A 688 -0.52 8.28 -2.56
N LYS A 689 -1.26 8.04 -3.65
CA LYS A 689 -0.88 8.50 -4.98
C LYS A 689 -0.78 10.03 -5.02
N LYS A 690 -1.74 10.77 -4.45
CA LYS A 690 -1.69 12.23 -4.35
C LYS A 690 -0.48 12.70 -3.53
N LEU A 691 -0.24 12.11 -2.35
CA LEU A 691 0.91 12.46 -1.49
C LEU A 691 2.26 12.13 -2.12
N SER A 692 2.33 11.11 -2.98
CA SER A 692 3.56 10.76 -3.69
C SER A 692 4.01 11.85 -4.69
N VAL A 693 3.10 12.77 -5.05
CA VAL A 693 3.38 13.98 -5.82
C VAL A 693 3.69 15.12 -4.83
N ILE A 694 4.97 15.38 -4.62
CA ILE A 694 5.54 16.33 -3.64
C ILE A 694 5.49 17.78 -4.16
N GLU A 695 5.20 17.95 -5.46
CA GLU A 695 5.12 19.25 -6.14
C GLU A 695 6.45 20.03 -6.03
N ARG A 696 6.40 21.35 -5.84
CA ARG A 696 7.57 22.22 -5.70
C ARG A 696 8.47 21.87 -4.52
N ALA A 697 7.93 21.23 -3.47
CA ALA A 697 8.73 20.84 -2.30
C ALA A 697 9.77 19.76 -2.61
N ALA A 698 9.72 19.15 -3.80
CA ALA A 698 10.77 18.24 -4.28
C ALA A 698 12.06 18.97 -4.66
N LEU A 699 12.00 20.29 -4.90
CA LEU A 699 13.18 21.09 -5.20
C LEU A 699 14.15 21.13 -4.00
N PRO A 700 15.47 21.19 -4.26
CA PRO A 700 16.45 21.55 -3.23
C PRO A 700 16.07 22.84 -2.50
N GLU A 701 16.34 22.93 -1.20
CA GLU A 701 15.86 24.04 -0.36
C GLU A 701 16.24 25.44 -0.89
N ASN A 702 17.43 25.60 -1.46
CA ASN A 702 17.88 26.87 -2.07
C ASN A 702 17.05 27.22 -3.32
N GLU A 703 16.79 26.25 -4.19
CA GLU A 703 15.96 26.42 -5.37
C GLU A 703 14.49 26.63 -5.02
N LEU A 704 13.99 25.98 -3.95
CA LEU A 704 12.64 26.20 -3.44
C LEU A 704 12.47 27.62 -2.88
N LYS A 705 13.46 28.13 -2.14
CA LYS A 705 13.49 29.53 -1.68
C LYS A 705 13.50 30.50 -2.86
N GLU A 706 14.33 30.24 -3.87
CA GLU A 706 14.36 31.01 -5.11
C GLU A 706 12.99 30.98 -5.81
N TYR A 707 12.40 29.80 -5.98
CA TYR A 707 11.09 29.61 -6.60
C TYR A 707 9.99 30.43 -5.90
N ASN A 708 9.92 30.33 -4.57
CA ASN A 708 8.90 31.03 -3.77
C ASN A 708 9.12 32.55 -3.80
N THR A 709 10.36 33.01 -3.82
CA THR A 709 10.71 34.43 -3.95
C THR A 709 10.30 34.97 -5.32
N LEU A 710 10.63 34.25 -6.40
CA LEU A 710 10.23 34.62 -7.77
C LEU A 710 8.72 34.73 -7.91
N LEU A 711 7.96 33.77 -7.36
CA LEU A 711 6.51 33.80 -7.38
C LEU A 711 5.97 35.06 -6.67
N SER A 712 6.43 35.30 -5.44
CA SER A 712 6.01 36.47 -4.65
C SER A 712 6.41 37.79 -5.31
N ASP A 713 7.60 37.88 -5.92
CA ASP A 713 8.08 39.08 -6.60
C ASP A 713 7.28 39.37 -7.86
N MET A 714 6.95 38.34 -8.65
CA MET A 714 6.10 38.50 -9.84
C MET A 714 4.68 38.95 -9.46
N GLU A 715 4.08 38.35 -8.43
CA GLU A 715 2.75 38.74 -7.92
C GLU A 715 2.74 40.16 -7.35
N THR A 716 3.79 40.54 -6.59
CA THR A 716 3.94 41.89 -6.05
C THR A 716 4.11 42.91 -7.17
N THR A 717 5.00 42.62 -8.14
CA THR A 717 5.24 43.48 -9.31
C THR A 717 3.96 43.77 -10.07
N TYR A 718 3.10 42.77 -10.23
CA TYR A 718 1.78 42.94 -10.83
C TYR A 718 0.87 43.81 -9.98
N SER A 719 0.75 43.51 -8.68
CA SER A 719 -0.25 44.11 -7.78
C SER A 719 0.02 45.59 -7.47
N VAL A 720 1.28 46.02 -7.45
CA VAL A 720 1.67 47.41 -7.14
C VAL A 720 1.96 48.26 -8.37
N ALA A 721 1.85 47.70 -9.58
CA ALA A 721 2.12 48.42 -10.82
C ALA A 721 1.15 49.60 -11.02
N LYS A 722 1.69 50.72 -11.51
CA LYS A 722 0.93 51.94 -11.83
C LYS A 722 1.35 52.48 -13.18
N VAL A 723 0.41 53.05 -13.92
CA VAL A 723 0.63 53.69 -15.21
C VAL A 723 0.63 55.20 -15.02
N CYS A 724 1.70 55.87 -15.44
CA CYS A 724 1.87 57.31 -15.25
C CYS A 724 1.66 58.07 -16.58
N GLY A 725 0.84 59.13 -16.54
CA GLY A 725 0.66 60.05 -17.66
C GLY A 725 1.73 61.14 -17.76
N GLU A 726 1.66 62.00 -18.78
CA GLU A 726 2.64 63.07 -19.04
C GLU A 726 2.80 64.07 -17.88
N ASN A 727 1.77 64.22 -17.03
CA ASN A 727 1.78 65.09 -15.85
C ASN A 727 2.31 64.40 -14.56
N ASN A 728 2.95 63.23 -14.65
CA ASN A 728 3.40 62.40 -13.52
C ASN A 728 2.29 61.90 -12.56
N VAL A 729 1.02 61.97 -12.97
CA VAL A 729 -0.08 61.32 -12.23
C VAL A 729 -0.08 59.83 -12.58
N CYS A 730 0.09 58.98 -11.57
CA CYS A 730 0.15 57.53 -11.72
C CYS A 730 -1.11 56.86 -11.17
N VAL A 731 -1.74 56.02 -11.98
CA VAL A 731 -2.98 55.31 -11.63
C VAL A 731 -2.75 53.79 -11.58
N PRO A 732 -3.30 53.08 -10.58
CA PRO A 732 -3.24 51.62 -10.48
C PRO A 732 -4.19 50.93 -11.46
N LEU A 733 -4.13 49.60 -11.54
CA LEU A 733 -5.10 48.81 -12.30
C LEU A 733 -6.53 48.99 -11.77
N ASP A 734 -6.75 48.68 -10.50
CA ASP A 734 -8.06 48.73 -9.87
C ASP A 734 -8.17 49.86 -8.82
N PRO A 735 -9.21 50.71 -8.90
CA PRO A 735 -10.28 50.70 -9.89
C PRO A 735 -9.97 51.48 -11.18
N ASP A 736 -8.91 52.30 -11.20
CA ASP A 736 -8.76 53.40 -12.17
C ASP A 736 -8.62 52.98 -13.64
N LEU A 737 -7.65 52.12 -13.97
CA LEU A 737 -7.47 51.67 -15.36
C LEU A 737 -8.60 50.72 -15.79
N THR A 738 -9.14 49.93 -14.86
CA THR A 738 -10.30 49.06 -15.13
C THR A 738 -11.52 49.89 -15.49
N ASP A 739 -11.83 50.96 -14.74
CA ASP A 739 -12.92 51.89 -15.03
C ASP A 739 -12.71 52.65 -16.35
N LEU A 740 -11.47 53.11 -16.61
CA LEU A 740 -11.10 53.76 -17.86
C LEU A 740 -11.31 52.83 -19.07
N MET A 741 -10.88 51.56 -18.98
CA MET A 741 -11.07 50.58 -20.04
C MET A 741 -12.54 50.21 -20.25
N ALA A 742 -13.36 50.23 -19.18
CA ALA A 742 -14.77 49.90 -19.24
C ALA A 742 -15.62 51.03 -19.85
N THR A 743 -15.36 52.28 -19.46
CA THR A 743 -16.24 53.43 -19.76
C THR A 743 -15.79 54.30 -20.92
N SER A 744 -14.48 54.38 -21.20
CA SER A 744 -13.97 55.22 -22.28
C SER A 744 -14.40 54.70 -23.65
N ARG A 745 -14.67 55.63 -24.57
CA ARG A 745 -14.92 55.37 -25.99
C ARG A 745 -13.92 56.13 -26.89
N ASP A 746 -12.84 56.61 -26.28
CA ASP A 746 -11.74 57.32 -26.93
C ASP A 746 -10.62 56.31 -27.25
N TYR A 747 -10.31 56.15 -28.54
CA TYR A 747 -9.33 55.17 -29.02
C TYR A 747 -7.95 55.37 -28.39
N ASP A 748 -7.46 56.62 -28.37
CA ASP A 748 -6.10 56.94 -27.93
C ASP A 748 -5.94 56.80 -26.41
N LYS A 749 -6.98 57.15 -25.64
CA LYS A 749 -6.99 56.90 -24.18
C LYS A 749 -6.98 55.43 -23.85
N LEU A 750 -7.77 54.63 -24.56
CA LEU A 750 -7.78 53.17 -24.40
C LEU A 750 -6.42 52.58 -24.79
N LEU A 751 -5.79 53.09 -25.85
CA LEU A 751 -4.46 52.67 -26.29
C LEU A 751 -3.38 53.00 -25.25
N PHE A 752 -3.43 54.22 -24.69
CA PHE A 752 -2.54 54.65 -23.62
C PHE A 752 -2.62 53.73 -22.41
N ALA A 753 -3.83 53.45 -21.92
CA ALA A 753 -4.04 52.56 -20.78
C ALA A 753 -3.56 51.14 -21.06
N TRP A 754 -3.95 50.59 -22.22
CA TRP A 754 -3.64 49.22 -22.62
C TRP A 754 -2.13 48.98 -22.78
N LYS A 755 -1.43 49.91 -23.45
CA LYS A 755 0.01 49.83 -23.66
C LYS A 755 0.78 50.12 -22.38
N GLY A 756 0.39 51.18 -21.67
CA GLY A 756 1.00 51.58 -20.41
C GLY A 756 0.97 50.46 -19.37
N TRP A 757 -0.14 49.73 -19.26
CA TRP A 757 -0.24 48.59 -18.33
C TRP A 757 0.74 47.47 -18.67
N ARG A 758 0.88 47.11 -19.96
CA ARG A 758 1.82 46.08 -20.42
C ARG A 758 3.27 46.46 -20.19
N ASP A 759 3.60 47.74 -20.38
CA ASP A 759 4.93 48.28 -20.12
C ASP A 759 5.25 48.33 -18.62
N ALA A 760 4.27 48.70 -17.78
CA ALA A 760 4.44 48.87 -16.33
C ALA A 760 4.48 47.53 -15.56
N SER A 761 3.79 46.50 -16.06
CA SER A 761 3.67 45.18 -15.44
C SER A 761 4.40 44.09 -16.23
N GLY A 762 3.81 43.62 -17.35
CA GLY A 762 4.26 42.46 -18.12
C GLY A 762 5.74 42.51 -18.49
N LYS A 763 6.21 43.64 -19.04
CA LYS A 763 7.63 43.82 -19.41
C LYS A 763 8.60 43.58 -18.24
N LYS A 764 8.24 43.96 -17.02
CA LYS A 764 9.09 43.77 -15.82
C LYS A 764 9.12 42.32 -15.34
N ILE A 765 8.11 41.52 -15.66
CA ILE A 765 7.97 40.13 -15.22
C ILE A 765 8.76 39.16 -16.11
N LYS A 766 9.07 39.52 -17.36
CA LYS A 766 9.67 38.63 -18.38
C LYS A 766 10.85 37.81 -17.85
N ASN A 767 11.83 38.45 -17.22
CA ASN A 767 13.06 37.80 -16.78
C ASN A 767 12.81 36.81 -15.64
N ASN A 768 11.98 37.18 -14.66
CA ASN A 768 11.61 36.29 -13.57
C ASN A 768 10.82 35.09 -14.08
N TYR A 769 9.97 35.28 -15.09
CA TYR A 769 9.15 34.22 -15.66
C TYR A 769 9.98 33.12 -16.34
N LYS A 770 11.08 33.48 -17.02
CA LYS A 770 12.02 32.51 -17.61
C LYS A 770 12.56 31.54 -16.55
N ARG A 771 13.11 32.10 -15.46
CA ARG A 771 13.66 31.31 -14.35
C ARG A 771 12.58 30.50 -13.61
N TYR A 772 11.39 31.08 -13.47
CA TYR A 772 10.23 30.41 -12.92
C TYR A 772 9.83 29.15 -13.73
N VAL A 773 9.83 29.23 -15.07
CA VAL A 773 9.52 28.09 -15.95
C VAL A 773 10.53 26.96 -15.77
N GLU A 774 11.83 27.28 -15.72
CA GLU A 774 12.89 26.29 -15.47
C GLU A 774 12.69 25.52 -14.16
N LEU A 775 12.48 26.24 -13.07
CA LEU A 775 12.28 25.63 -11.75
C LEU A 775 10.97 24.85 -11.65
N SER A 776 9.89 25.34 -12.29
CA SER A 776 8.60 24.64 -12.35
C SER A 776 8.73 23.31 -13.07
N ASN A 777 9.40 23.29 -14.22
CA ASN A 777 9.65 22.05 -14.97
C ASN A 777 10.56 21.09 -14.21
N LYS A 778 11.61 21.60 -13.54
CA LYS A 778 12.46 20.77 -12.67
C LYS A 778 11.65 20.11 -11.56
N ALA A 779 10.76 20.85 -10.90
CA ALA A 779 9.86 20.29 -9.89
C ALA A 779 8.93 19.21 -10.47
N ALA A 780 8.35 19.43 -11.65
CA ALA A 780 7.49 18.46 -12.31
C ALA A 780 8.23 17.15 -12.65
N VAL A 781 9.47 17.24 -13.17
CA VAL A 781 10.33 16.08 -13.48
C VAL A 781 10.67 15.28 -12.21
N LEU A 782 10.98 15.93 -11.10
CA LEU A 782 11.22 15.26 -9.81
C LEU A 782 9.98 14.52 -9.25
N ASN A 783 8.81 14.81 -9.80
CA ASN A 783 7.54 14.16 -9.48
C ASN A 783 7.05 13.17 -10.54
N GLY A 784 7.86 12.88 -11.57
CA GLY A 784 7.54 11.88 -12.59
C GLY A 784 6.69 12.40 -13.76
N TYR A 785 6.59 13.72 -13.94
CA TYR A 785 5.94 14.35 -15.08
C TYR A 785 6.97 14.89 -16.08
N THR A 786 6.59 15.02 -17.36
CA THR A 786 7.49 15.56 -18.41
C THR A 786 7.79 17.05 -18.22
N ASP A 787 6.79 17.80 -17.78
CA ASP A 787 6.80 19.26 -17.64
C ASP A 787 5.69 19.70 -16.68
N ASN A 788 5.71 20.97 -16.26
CA ASN A 788 4.69 21.50 -15.35
C ASN A 788 3.28 21.53 -15.95
N GLY A 789 3.16 21.66 -17.27
CA GLY A 789 1.88 21.58 -17.97
C GLY A 789 1.27 20.17 -17.88
N ALA A 790 2.07 19.12 -18.04
CA ALA A 790 1.64 17.74 -17.87
C ALA A 790 1.14 17.46 -16.44
N TYR A 791 1.83 17.98 -15.42
CA TYR A 791 1.36 17.91 -14.03
C TYR A 791 -0.01 18.59 -13.85
N TRP A 792 -0.20 19.81 -14.37
CA TRP A 792 -1.49 20.51 -14.27
C TRP A 792 -2.63 19.77 -14.97
N ARG A 793 -2.40 19.24 -16.17
CA ARG A 793 -3.41 18.46 -16.89
C ARG A 793 -3.77 17.16 -16.14
N SER A 794 -2.85 16.59 -15.37
CA SER A 794 -3.10 15.37 -14.59
C SER A 794 -4.18 15.53 -13.51
N LEU A 795 -4.45 16.76 -13.05
CA LEU A 795 -5.52 17.07 -12.09
C LEU A 795 -6.93 16.77 -12.63
N TYR A 796 -7.07 16.60 -13.94
CA TYR A 796 -8.32 16.23 -14.58
C TYR A 796 -8.46 14.72 -14.78
N GLU A 797 -7.43 13.91 -14.50
CA GLU A 797 -7.47 12.44 -14.59
C GLU A 797 -8.00 11.90 -15.93
N THR A 798 -7.83 12.67 -17.01
CA THR A 798 -8.33 12.37 -18.35
C THR A 798 -7.17 12.31 -19.33
N PRO A 799 -6.81 11.13 -19.89
CA PRO A 799 -5.72 11.01 -20.85
C PRO A 799 -5.93 11.83 -22.13
N THR A 800 -7.19 12.02 -22.55
CA THR A 800 -7.59 12.72 -23.78
C THR A 800 -7.94 14.20 -23.56
N PHE A 801 -7.45 14.79 -22.47
CA PHE A 801 -7.93 16.09 -22.02
C PHE A 801 -7.72 17.22 -23.04
N GLU A 802 -6.59 17.25 -23.75
CA GLU A 802 -6.34 18.26 -24.79
C GLU A 802 -7.30 18.09 -25.99
N GLU A 803 -7.54 16.85 -26.44
CA GLU A 803 -8.48 16.60 -27.54
C GLU A 803 -9.92 16.94 -27.16
N ASP A 804 -10.31 16.65 -25.91
CA ASP A 804 -11.63 16.96 -25.37
C ASP A 804 -11.89 18.47 -25.35
N LEU A 805 -10.91 19.27 -24.95
CA LEU A 805 -11.02 20.74 -24.93
C LEU A 805 -11.09 21.35 -26.34
N GLU A 806 -10.25 20.87 -27.28
CA GLU A 806 -10.30 21.34 -28.68
C GLU A 806 -11.66 21.00 -29.30
N ARG A 807 -12.19 19.80 -29.05
CA ARG A 807 -13.52 19.41 -29.53
C ARG A 807 -14.61 20.35 -29.00
N LEU A 808 -14.60 20.65 -27.70
CA LEU A 808 -15.55 21.59 -27.08
C LEU A 808 -15.41 22.99 -27.69
N TYR A 809 -14.18 23.48 -27.88
CA TYR A 809 -13.94 24.77 -28.50
C TYR A 809 -14.49 24.83 -29.94
N LEU A 810 -14.25 23.79 -30.75
CA LEU A 810 -14.75 23.72 -32.13
C LEU A 810 -16.28 23.67 -32.20
N GLN A 811 -16.96 23.03 -31.26
CA GLN A 811 -18.43 23.05 -31.15
C GLN A 811 -18.96 24.46 -30.86
N LEU A 812 -18.22 25.24 -30.07
CA LEU A 812 -18.59 26.60 -29.63
C LEU A 812 -18.18 27.69 -30.63
N GLN A 813 -17.24 27.38 -31.53
CA GLN A 813 -16.68 28.32 -32.50
C GLN A 813 -17.75 29.02 -33.38
N PRO A 814 -18.79 28.37 -33.92
CA PRO A 814 -19.78 29.05 -34.75
C PRO A 814 -20.51 30.19 -34.04
N LEU A 815 -20.81 30.02 -32.75
CA LEU A 815 -21.44 31.05 -31.92
C LEU A 815 -20.48 32.22 -31.68
N TYR A 816 -19.23 31.94 -31.34
CA TYR A 816 -18.21 32.97 -31.16
C TYR A 816 -17.94 33.78 -32.44
N LEU A 817 -17.84 33.12 -33.60
CA LEU A 817 -17.59 33.81 -34.88
C LEU A 817 -18.73 34.76 -35.26
N ASN A 818 -19.97 34.37 -34.99
CA ASN A 818 -21.13 35.23 -35.21
C ASN A 818 -21.16 36.43 -34.26
N LEU A 819 -20.87 36.21 -32.98
CA LEU A 819 -20.75 37.29 -31.99
C LEU A 819 -19.62 38.26 -32.36
N HIS A 820 -18.44 37.74 -32.72
CA HIS A 820 -17.27 38.52 -33.13
C HIS A 820 -17.58 39.42 -34.34
N ALA A 821 -18.17 38.87 -35.39
CA ALA A 821 -18.52 39.64 -36.59
C ALA A 821 -19.51 40.77 -36.29
N TYR A 822 -20.53 40.49 -35.47
CA TYR A 822 -21.52 41.48 -35.05
C TYR A 822 -20.88 42.62 -34.23
N VAL A 823 -20.04 42.28 -33.25
CA VAL A 823 -19.33 43.26 -32.41
C VAL A 823 -18.34 44.07 -33.24
N ARG A 824 -17.57 43.44 -34.15
CA ARG A 824 -16.62 44.11 -35.04
C ARG A 824 -17.31 45.19 -35.88
N ARG A 825 -18.50 44.91 -36.40
CA ARG A 825 -19.30 45.88 -37.15
C ARG A 825 -19.76 47.04 -36.29
N ALA A 826 -20.21 46.79 -35.07
CA ALA A 826 -20.62 47.84 -34.15
C ALA A 826 -19.43 48.75 -33.76
N LEU A 827 -18.25 48.16 -33.52
CA LEU A 827 -17.02 48.91 -33.31
C LEU A 827 -16.62 49.71 -34.55
N TYR A 828 -16.78 49.16 -35.76
CA TYR A 828 -16.56 49.90 -37.01
C TYR A 828 -17.45 51.13 -37.13
N LYS A 829 -18.72 51.05 -36.72
CA LYS A 829 -19.64 52.21 -36.70
C LYS A 829 -19.20 53.30 -35.73
N THR A 830 -18.50 52.92 -34.65
CA THR A 830 -18.08 53.84 -33.58
C THR A 830 -16.71 54.46 -33.86
N TYR A 831 -15.73 53.63 -34.22
CA TYR A 831 -14.32 54.03 -34.38
C TYR A 831 -13.90 54.26 -35.84
N GLY A 832 -14.73 53.88 -36.82
CA GLY A 832 -14.47 54.13 -38.24
C GLY A 832 -13.49 53.16 -38.91
N ALA A 833 -13.36 53.32 -40.24
CA ALA A 833 -12.61 52.43 -41.11
C ALA A 833 -11.09 52.50 -40.96
N GLU A 834 -10.56 53.60 -40.41
CA GLU A 834 -9.13 53.77 -40.14
C GLU A 834 -8.67 52.85 -38.99
N HIS A 835 -9.58 52.53 -38.07
CA HIS A 835 -9.26 51.79 -36.86
C HIS A 835 -9.83 50.36 -36.83
N ILE A 836 -10.78 50.01 -37.72
CA ILE A 836 -11.41 48.70 -37.78
C ILE A 836 -11.53 48.21 -39.23
N ASN A 837 -11.08 46.99 -39.51
CA ASN A 837 -11.34 46.28 -40.76
C ASN A 837 -12.47 45.26 -40.59
N LEU A 838 -13.56 45.39 -41.36
CA LEU A 838 -14.72 44.48 -41.32
C LEU A 838 -14.41 43.02 -41.70
N LYS A 839 -13.22 42.73 -42.25
CA LYS A 839 -12.74 41.38 -42.60
C LYS A 839 -11.48 40.99 -41.82
N GLY A 840 -11.00 41.85 -40.94
CA GLY A 840 -9.78 41.67 -40.16
C GLY A 840 -10.05 41.39 -38.67
N PRO A 841 -9.00 41.19 -37.88
CA PRO A 841 -9.11 41.05 -36.42
C PRO A 841 -9.54 42.36 -35.72
N ILE A 842 -10.09 42.27 -34.51
CA ILE A 842 -10.45 43.45 -33.69
C ILE A 842 -9.23 43.92 -32.88
N PRO A 843 -8.91 45.23 -32.81
CA PRO A 843 -7.89 45.75 -31.92
C PRO A 843 -8.20 45.46 -30.45
N ALA A 844 -7.25 44.83 -29.74
CA ALA A 844 -7.47 44.22 -28.42
C ALA A 844 -7.79 45.19 -27.25
N HIS A 845 -7.79 46.51 -27.47
CA HIS A 845 -8.01 47.54 -26.46
C HIS A 845 -9.42 48.15 -26.50
N LEU A 846 -10.26 47.74 -27.46
CA LEU A 846 -11.58 48.35 -27.70
C LEU A 846 -12.75 47.56 -27.11
N LEU A 847 -12.49 46.53 -26.33
CA LEU A 847 -13.48 45.54 -25.90
C LEU A 847 -13.87 45.69 -24.43
N GLY A 848 -13.75 46.90 -23.87
CA GLY A 848 -14.27 47.20 -22.53
C GLY A 848 -13.50 46.58 -21.35
N ASN A 849 -12.38 45.89 -21.62
CA ASN A 849 -11.59 45.17 -20.63
C ASN A 849 -10.10 45.17 -21.01
N MET A 850 -9.21 45.27 -20.02
CA MET A 850 -7.75 45.33 -20.20
C MET A 850 -7.15 44.20 -21.06
N TRP A 851 -7.77 43.02 -21.02
CA TRP A 851 -7.33 41.82 -21.74
C TRP A 851 -8.29 41.41 -22.86
N ALA A 852 -9.42 42.09 -23.03
CA ALA A 852 -10.51 41.67 -23.90
C ALA A 852 -10.96 40.21 -23.62
N GLN A 853 -10.95 39.81 -22.35
CA GLN A 853 -11.43 38.49 -21.92
C GLN A 853 -12.95 38.44 -21.76
N SER A 854 -13.57 39.59 -21.51
CA SER A 854 -15.01 39.80 -21.40
C SER A 854 -15.32 41.12 -22.08
N TRP A 855 -16.43 41.18 -22.81
CA TRP A 855 -16.86 42.30 -23.65
C TRP A 855 -18.15 42.93 -23.14
N SER A 856 -18.61 42.58 -21.94
CA SER A 856 -19.85 43.10 -21.34
C SER A 856 -19.87 44.64 -21.27
N ASN A 857 -18.72 45.26 -20.99
CA ASN A 857 -18.58 46.71 -20.85
C ASN A 857 -18.75 47.52 -22.16
N VAL A 858 -18.85 46.86 -23.32
CA VAL A 858 -19.20 47.52 -24.59
C VAL A 858 -20.64 47.24 -25.02
N PHE A 859 -21.48 46.72 -24.11
CA PHE A 859 -22.89 46.42 -24.39
C PHE A 859 -23.68 47.63 -24.90
N ASP A 860 -23.37 48.84 -24.42
CA ASP A 860 -23.94 50.10 -24.92
C ASP A 860 -23.72 50.33 -26.42
N LEU A 861 -22.59 49.87 -26.97
CA LEU A 861 -22.25 49.99 -28.39
C LEU A 861 -22.91 48.91 -29.25
N VAL A 862 -23.25 47.77 -28.65
CA VAL A 862 -23.66 46.55 -29.36
C VAL A 862 -25.06 46.08 -28.98
N ILE A 863 -25.85 46.94 -28.33
CA ILE A 863 -27.21 46.61 -27.90
C ILE A 863 -28.11 46.28 -29.12
N PRO A 864 -28.67 45.06 -29.20
CA PRO A 864 -29.54 44.66 -30.31
C PRO A 864 -30.77 45.55 -30.50
N TYR A 865 -31.47 45.84 -29.39
CA TYR A 865 -32.71 46.62 -29.36
C TYR A 865 -32.59 47.75 -28.33
N PRO A 866 -32.19 48.98 -28.74
CA PRO A 866 -31.92 50.09 -27.83
C PRO A 866 -33.13 50.55 -26.99
N ASP A 867 -34.34 50.39 -27.53
CA ASP A 867 -35.60 50.83 -26.92
C ASP A 867 -36.21 49.80 -25.95
N ALA A 868 -35.65 48.58 -25.90
CA ALA A 868 -36.08 47.51 -24.99
C ALA A 868 -35.37 47.61 -23.62
N THR A 869 -35.93 46.96 -22.60
CA THR A 869 -35.44 47.01 -21.21
C THR A 869 -33.98 46.55 -21.12
N LYS A 870 -33.16 47.31 -20.39
CA LYS A 870 -31.76 46.97 -20.09
C LYS A 870 -31.69 46.22 -18.77
N VAL A 871 -30.96 45.11 -18.74
CA VAL A 871 -30.71 44.35 -17.51
C VAL A 871 -29.44 44.90 -16.84
N ASP A 872 -29.56 46.05 -16.18
CA ASP A 872 -28.52 46.59 -15.29
C ASP A 872 -29.14 47.03 -13.96
N ALA A 873 -28.81 46.31 -12.90
CA ALA A 873 -29.30 46.58 -11.56
C ALA A 873 -28.52 47.69 -10.83
N THR A 874 -27.39 48.15 -11.37
CA THR A 874 -26.46 49.07 -10.69
C THR A 874 -27.13 50.39 -10.26
N PRO A 875 -27.94 51.08 -11.10
CA PRO A 875 -28.61 52.30 -10.68
C PRO A 875 -29.59 52.06 -9.53
N ALA A 876 -30.34 50.96 -9.57
CA ALA A 876 -31.27 50.56 -8.52
C ALA A 876 -30.53 50.21 -7.21
N MET A 877 -29.42 49.47 -7.28
CA MET A 877 -28.59 49.15 -6.12
C MET A 877 -28.09 50.42 -5.42
N LYS A 878 -27.57 51.39 -6.20
CA LYS A 878 -27.10 52.67 -5.66
C LYS A 878 -28.24 53.51 -5.08
N GLN A 879 -29.37 53.61 -5.77
CA GLN A 879 -30.54 54.36 -5.31
C GLN A 879 -31.12 53.79 -4.01
N GLN A 880 -31.11 52.46 -3.84
CA GLN A 880 -31.61 51.76 -2.66
C GLN A 880 -30.57 51.65 -1.53
N GLY A 881 -29.39 52.26 -1.67
CA GLY A 881 -28.33 52.25 -0.65
C GLY A 881 -27.76 50.87 -0.35
N TRP A 882 -27.55 50.04 -1.38
CA TRP A 882 -26.87 48.75 -1.22
C TRP A 882 -25.42 48.95 -0.76
N THR A 883 -24.92 47.99 0.01
CA THR A 883 -23.54 47.96 0.53
C THR A 883 -22.90 46.61 0.17
N PRO A 884 -21.55 46.50 0.17
CA PRO A 884 -20.88 45.21 0.01
C PRO A 884 -21.45 44.13 0.94
N LYS A 885 -21.60 44.43 2.24
CA LYS A 885 -22.20 43.51 3.21
C LYS A 885 -23.58 43.01 2.78
N ARG A 886 -24.47 43.89 2.31
CA ARG A 886 -25.79 43.49 1.82
C ARG A 886 -25.70 42.54 0.62
N MET A 887 -24.76 42.76 -0.30
CA MET A 887 -24.56 41.88 -1.46
C MET A 887 -24.20 40.45 -1.02
N PHE A 888 -23.30 40.31 -0.03
CA PHE A 888 -22.97 39.01 0.56
C PHE A 888 -24.16 38.40 1.32
N GLU A 889 -24.92 39.19 2.09
CA GLU A 889 -26.12 38.70 2.79
C GLU A 889 -27.19 38.19 1.83
N GLU A 890 -27.42 38.86 0.70
CA GLU A 890 -28.37 38.36 -0.32
C GLU A 890 -27.85 37.08 -0.99
N SER A 891 -26.54 36.97 -1.19
CA SER A 891 -25.95 35.72 -1.68
C SER A 891 -26.10 34.57 -0.69
N ASP A 892 -25.92 34.81 0.62
CA ASP A 892 -26.12 33.77 1.65
C ASP A 892 -27.59 33.32 1.71
N ARG A 893 -28.52 34.26 1.52
CA ARG A 893 -29.95 33.95 1.34
C ARG A 893 -30.20 33.11 0.09
N PHE A 894 -29.49 33.34 -1.00
CA PHE A 894 -29.60 32.51 -2.21
C PHE A 894 -29.21 31.06 -1.90
N PHE A 895 -28.02 30.81 -1.35
CA PHE A 895 -27.56 29.45 -1.03
C PHE A 895 -28.46 28.75 0.00
N THR A 896 -28.85 29.45 1.07
CA THR A 896 -29.76 28.90 2.09
C THR A 896 -31.18 28.66 1.55
N SER A 897 -31.63 29.43 0.55
CA SER A 897 -32.90 29.16 -0.16
C SER A 897 -32.89 27.79 -0.86
N LEU A 898 -31.73 27.32 -1.33
CA LEU A 898 -31.55 25.99 -1.92
C LEU A 898 -31.47 24.88 -0.85
N GLY A 899 -31.37 25.24 0.44
CA GLY A 899 -31.14 24.28 1.53
C GLY A 899 -29.67 23.93 1.73
N LEU A 900 -28.77 24.76 1.20
CA LEU A 900 -27.33 24.66 1.45
C LEU A 900 -26.97 25.30 2.80
N ILE A 901 -25.69 25.18 3.17
CA ILE A 901 -25.20 25.51 4.52
C ILE A 901 -25.05 27.04 4.64
N PRO A 902 -25.62 27.71 5.66
CA PRO A 902 -25.40 29.15 5.86
C PRO A 902 -23.94 29.46 6.18
N MET A 903 -23.48 30.65 5.80
CA MET A 903 -22.12 31.10 6.13
C MET A 903 -21.91 31.17 7.66
N PRO A 904 -20.81 30.62 8.19
CA PRO A 904 -20.54 30.63 9.64
C PRO A 904 -20.25 32.05 10.14
N GLN A 905 -20.44 32.29 11.45
CA GLN A 905 -20.18 33.62 12.03
C GLN A 905 -18.74 34.10 11.80
N GLU A 906 -17.76 33.18 11.89
CA GLU A 906 -16.35 33.47 11.67
C GLU A 906 -16.05 34.00 10.25
N PHE A 907 -16.83 33.59 9.24
CA PHE A 907 -16.71 34.11 7.88
C PHE A 907 -17.00 35.61 7.84
N TRP A 908 -18.07 36.05 8.51
CA TRP A 908 -18.47 37.47 8.56
C TRP A 908 -17.49 38.31 9.38
N ASP A 909 -16.96 37.75 10.45
CA ASP A 909 -16.06 38.46 11.36
C ASP A 909 -14.66 38.66 10.76
N LYS A 910 -14.21 37.76 9.87
CA LYS A 910 -12.82 37.72 9.39
C LYS A 910 -12.61 38.01 7.90
N SER A 911 -13.65 37.97 7.06
CA SER A 911 -13.52 38.23 5.62
C SER A 911 -13.20 39.71 5.32
N MET A 912 -12.45 39.95 4.25
CA MET A 912 -12.21 41.28 3.70
C MET A 912 -13.12 41.51 2.50
N ILE A 913 -14.34 42.00 2.76
CA ILE A 913 -15.40 42.18 1.75
C ILE A 913 -15.41 43.59 1.12
N GLU A 914 -14.52 44.48 1.55
CA GLU A 914 -14.33 45.80 0.97
C GLU A 914 -12.87 46.23 1.12
N LYS A 915 -12.43 47.17 0.29
CA LYS A 915 -11.04 47.66 0.33
C LYS A 915 -10.81 48.48 1.61
N PRO A 916 -9.78 48.18 2.43
CA PRO A 916 -9.46 48.98 3.60
C PRO A 916 -9.14 50.43 3.25
N THR A 917 -9.57 51.37 4.09
CA THR A 917 -9.33 52.81 3.94
C THR A 917 -8.21 53.33 4.87
N ASP A 918 -7.55 52.43 5.58
CA ASP A 918 -6.50 52.72 6.57
C ASP A 918 -5.08 52.82 5.97
N GLY A 919 -4.97 52.85 4.65
CA GLY A 919 -3.71 53.04 3.92
C GLY A 919 -2.92 51.75 3.64
N ARG A 920 -3.42 50.58 4.03
CA ARG A 920 -2.78 49.30 3.69
C ARG A 920 -2.89 48.98 2.20
N GLU A 921 -1.84 48.38 1.65
CA GLU A 921 -1.86 47.78 0.31
C GLU A 921 -2.34 46.32 0.42
N VAL A 922 -3.21 45.90 -0.51
CA VAL A 922 -3.85 44.58 -0.51
C VAL A 922 -3.92 44.03 -1.93
N VAL A 923 -3.99 42.70 -2.05
CA VAL A 923 -4.31 42.07 -3.33
C VAL A 923 -5.82 42.15 -3.53
N CYS A 924 -6.29 43.01 -4.44
CA CYS A 924 -7.73 43.25 -4.61
C CYS A 924 -8.49 42.17 -5.40
N HIS A 925 -7.79 41.31 -6.14
CA HIS A 925 -8.43 40.24 -6.92
C HIS A 925 -9.28 39.34 -6.00
N ALA A 926 -10.53 39.06 -6.40
CA ALA A 926 -11.45 38.22 -5.64
C ALA A 926 -10.89 36.82 -5.44
N SER A 927 -11.10 36.26 -4.24
CA SER A 927 -10.66 34.89 -3.90
C SER A 927 -11.34 34.39 -2.62
N ALA A 928 -11.62 33.10 -2.58
CA ALA A 928 -12.12 32.37 -1.41
C ALA A 928 -11.04 31.46 -0.80
N TRP A 929 -11.04 31.33 0.53
CA TRP A 929 -9.98 30.68 1.29
C TRP A 929 -10.53 29.66 2.30
N ASP A 930 -10.04 28.42 2.25
CA ASP A 930 -10.20 27.39 3.29
C ASP A 930 -8.95 27.39 4.18
N PHE A 931 -9.14 27.57 5.49
CA PHE A 931 -8.05 27.58 6.47
C PHE A 931 -7.74 26.19 7.04
N TYR A 932 -8.31 25.12 6.46
CA TYR A 932 -8.06 23.71 6.74
C TYR A 932 -8.38 23.22 8.16
N ASN A 933 -8.98 24.08 8.99
CA ASN A 933 -9.39 23.76 10.37
C ASN A 933 -10.87 23.40 10.51
N ARG A 934 -11.59 23.25 9.38
CA ARG A 934 -13.02 22.90 9.25
C ARG A 934 -14.00 23.95 9.79
N LYS A 935 -13.54 25.14 10.15
CA LYS A 935 -14.35 26.19 10.78
C LYS A 935 -14.20 27.55 10.09
N ASP A 936 -12.98 27.91 9.77
CA ASP A 936 -12.60 29.23 9.27
C ASP A 936 -12.52 29.21 7.74
N PHE A 937 -13.40 29.98 7.13
CA PHE A 937 -13.51 30.17 5.68
C PHE A 937 -13.69 31.66 5.44
N ARG A 938 -12.98 32.23 4.46
CA ARG A 938 -12.99 33.69 4.23
C ARG A 938 -13.04 34.03 2.74
N ILE A 939 -13.54 35.22 2.44
CA ILE A 939 -13.43 35.85 1.12
C ILE A 939 -12.61 37.13 1.22
N LYS A 940 -11.74 37.35 0.23
CA LYS A 940 -10.98 38.59 0.03
C LYS A 940 -11.39 39.20 -1.31
N GLN A 941 -12.16 40.29 -1.27
CA GLN A 941 -12.63 41.03 -2.45
C GLN A 941 -12.72 42.53 -2.14
N CYS A 942 -12.21 43.37 -3.05
CA CYS A 942 -12.38 44.83 -2.99
C CYS A 942 -13.73 45.24 -3.60
N THR A 943 -14.85 44.83 -2.97
CA THR A 943 -16.19 44.91 -3.57
C THR A 943 -16.67 46.34 -3.80
N VAL A 944 -17.21 46.59 -4.99
CA VAL A 944 -17.87 47.83 -5.41
C VAL A 944 -19.36 47.57 -5.63
N VAL A 945 -20.22 48.55 -5.31
CA VAL A 945 -21.68 48.40 -5.45
C VAL A 945 -22.10 48.56 -6.92
N ASN A 946 -22.11 47.45 -7.64
CA ASN A 946 -22.60 47.29 -9.01
C ASN A 946 -23.08 45.84 -9.27
N MET A 947 -23.69 45.59 -10.43
CA MET A 947 -24.21 44.27 -10.80
C MET A 947 -23.09 43.23 -11.03
N ASP A 948 -21.95 43.62 -11.60
CA ASP A 948 -20.82 42.70 -11.88
C ASP A 948 -20.21 42.13 -10.59
N ASP A 949 -20.04 42.97 -9.59
CA ASP A 949 -19.55 42.56 -8.28
C ASP A 949 -20.61 41.77 -7.50
N LEU A 950 -21.91 42.01 -7.73
CA LEU A 950 -22.97 41.16 -7.16
C LEU A 950 -22.87 39.72 -7.70
N ILE A 951 -22.58 39.58 -8.99
CA ILE A 951 -22.32 38.29 -9.64
C ILE A 951 -21.05 37.66 -9.08
N THR A 952 -19.97 38.44 -8.95
CA THR A 952 -18.69 37.97 -8.39
C THR A 952 -18.83 37.50 -6.94
N VAL A 953 -19.63 38.19 -6.12
CA VAL A 953 -19.93 37.78 -4.75
C VAL A 953 -20.57 36.38 -4.73
N HIS A 954 -21.53 36.09 -5.63
CA HIS A 954 -22.12 34.75 -5.73
C HIS A 954 -21.13 33.69 -6.20
N HIS A 955 -20.21 34.05 -7.08
CA HIS A 955 -19.13 33.17 -7.53
C HIS A 955 -18.25 32.74 -6.33
N GLU A 956 -17.70 33.72 -5.60
CA GLU A 956 -16.81 33.45 -4.46
C GLU A 956 -17.52 32.73 -3.31
N MET A 957 -18.78 33.07 -3.05
CA MET A 957 -19.62 32.38 -2.07
C MET A 957 -19.87 30.92 -2.46
N GLY A 958 -19.90 30.61 -3.75
CA GLY A 958 -19.97 29.23 -4.26
C GLY A 958 -18.74 28.40 -3.91
N HIS A 959 -17.55 29.00 -3.91
CA HIS A 959 -16.34 28.34 -3.43
C HIS A 959 -16.43 28.03 -1.93
N VAL A 960 -16.85 29.00 -1.11
CA VAL A 960 -17.03 28.78 0.33
C VAL A 960 -18.08 27.71 0.59
N GLN A 961 -19.16 27.68 -0.21
CA GLN A 961 -20.16 26.64 -0.12
C GLN A 961 -19.57 25.25 -0.42
N TYR A 962 -18.64 25.14 -1.38
CA TYR A 962 -17.91 23.90 -1.63
C TYR A 962 -17.06 23.50 -0.41
N PHE A 963 -16.32 24.46 0.17
CA PHE A 963 -15.50 24.25 1.36
C PHE A 963 -16.32 23.67 2.52
N LEU A 964 -17.49 24.26 2.78
CA LEU A 964 -18.41 23.82 3.82
C LEU A 964 -18.94 22.40 3.61
N GLN A 965 -19.09 21.96 2.35
CA GLN A 965 -19.65 20.63 2.03
C GLN A 965 -18.61 19.52 2.22
N TYR A 966 -17.35 19.74 1.84
CA TYR A 966 -16.30 18.72 1.96
C TYR A 966 -15.46 18.81 3.23
N LYS A 967 -15.71 19.75 4.14
CA LYS A 967 -14.86 20.01 5.33
C LYS A 967 -14.57 18.78 6.20
N ASP A 968 -15.43 17.76 6.15
CA ASP A 968 -15.28 16.52 6.93
C ASP A 968 -14.49 15.43 6.19
N GLN A 969 -14.14 15.64 4.92
CA GLN A 969 -13.20 14.80 4.18
C GLN A 969 -11.76 14.94 4.74
N PRO A 970 -10.89 13.93 4.52
CA PRO A 970 -9.45 14.09 4.70
C PRO A 970 -8.92 15.29 3.91
N VAL A 971 -7.91 15.99 4.43
CA VAL A 971 -7.34 17.20 3.81
C VAL A 971 -6.95 16.96 2.35
N SER A 972 -6.43 15.78 2.01
CA SER A 972 -6.08 15.40 0.64
C SER A 972 -7.27 15.36 -0.35
N PHE A 973 -8.50 15.28 0.16
CA PHE A 973 -9.74 15.29 -0.63
C PHE A 973 -10.55 16.59 -0.52
N ARG A 974 -10.09 17.59 0.23
CA ARG A 974 -10.70 18.92 0.33
C ARG A 974 -10.32 19.79 -0.85
N ASP A 975 -10.86 19.43 -2.00
CA ASP A 975 -10.71 20.11 -3.28
C ASP A 975 -11.94 19.79 -4.13
N GLY A 976 -12.13 20.49 -5.25
CA GLY A 976 -13.17 20.16 -6.21
C GLY A 976 -12.89 18.82 -6.89
N ALA A 977 -13.94 18.15 -7.38
CA ALA A 977 -13.80 16.89 -8.12
C ALA A 977 -12.76 16.97 -9.26
N ASN A 978 -12.69 18.14 -9.91
CA ASN A 978 -11.52 18.65 -10.61
C ASN A 978 -11.50 20.20 -10.47
N PRO A 979 -10.44 20.91 -10.88
CA PRO A 979 -10.36 22.36 -10.73
C PRO A 979 -11.50 23.14 -11.41
N GLY A 980 -12.04 22.63 -12.53
CA GLY A 980 -13.16 23.27 -13.23
C GLY A 980 -14.49 23.18 -12.49
N PHE A 981 -14.71 22.12 -11.70
CA PHE A 981 -15.90 22.01 -10.83
C PHE A 981 -15.93 23.12 -9.78
N HIS A 982 -14.77 23.43 -9.20
CA HIS A 982 -14.68 24.44 -8.14
C HIS A 982 -15.16 25.82 -8.65
N GLU A 983 -14.74 26.17 -9.86
CA GLU A 983 -15.09 27.39 -10.59
C GLU A 983 -16.54 27.39 -11.09
N ALA A 984 -17.08 26.23 -11.49
CA ALA A 984 -18.43 26.13 -12.06
C ALA A 984 -19.53 26.34 -11.03
N VAL A 985 -19.33 25.91 -9.78
CA VAL A 985 -20.36 25.96 -8.74
C VAL A 985 -20.78 27.38 -8.43
N GLY A 986 -19.83 28.31 -8.32
CA GLY A 986 -20.12 29.73 -8.14
C GLY A 986 -20.86 30.32 -9.34
N ASP A 987 -20.38 30.01 -10.55
CA ASP A 987 -20.95 30.52 -11.79
C ASP A 987 -22.38 30.05 -12.07
N VAL A 988 -22.74 28.82 -11.69
CA VAL A 988 -24.11 28.31 -11.81
C VAL A 988 -25.10 29.17 -11.03
N MET A 989 -24.71 29.66 -9.85
CA MET A 989 -25.55 30.54 -9.03
C MET A 989 -25.70 31.90 -9.68
N ALA A 990 -24.59 32.46 -10.16
CA ALA A 990 -24.56 33.69 -10.92
C ALA A 990 -25.52 33.68 -12.12
N LEU A 991 -25.63 32.57 -12.87
CA LEU A 991 -26.57 32.45 -14.00
C LEU A 991 -28.04 32.63 -13.60
N SER A 992 -28.44 32.17 -12.42
CA SER A 992 -29.82 32.33 -11.93
C SER A 992 -30.04 33.74 -11.38
N VAL A 993 -29.05 34.27 -10.68
CA VAL A 993 -29.08 35.61 -10.06
C VAL A 993 -29.14 36.72 -11.11
N SER A 994 -28.50 36.54 -12.27
CA SER A 994 -28.53 37.51 -13.36
C SER A 994 -29.86 37.58 -14.11
N THR A 995 -30.79 36.65 -13.86
CA THR A 995 -32.06 36.64 -14.59
C THR A 995 -32.94 37.83 -14.20
N PRO A 996 -33.70 38.41 -15.15
CA PRO A 996 -34.67 39.46 -14.84
C PRO A 996 -35.69 39.04 -13.77
N LYS A 997 -36.10 37.76 -13.79
CA LYS A 997 -37.00 37.16 -12.80
C LYS A 997 -36.42 37.25 -11.38
N HIS A 998 -35.15 36.87 -11.22
CA HIS A 998 -34.48 36.93 -9.93
C HIS A 998 -34.29 38.37 -9.46
N LEU A 999 -33.75 39.24 -10.32
CA LEU A 999 -33.52 40.66 -10.01
C LEU A 999 -34.82 41.38 -9.60
N HIS A 1000 -35.95 41.04 -10.22
CA HIS A 1000 -37.26 41.53 -9.78
C HIS A 1000 -37.65 41.00 -8.40
N SER A 1001 -37.40 39.72 -8.11
CA SER A 1001 -37.71 39.12 -6.79
C SER A 1001 -36.96 39.79 -5.63
N ILE A 1002 -35.73 40.27 -5.87
CA ILE A 1002 -34.91 41.01 -4.92
C ILE A 1002 -35.08 42.54 -5.02
N LYS A 1003 -36.10 43.00 -5.77
CA LYS A 1003 -36.49 44.41 -5.95
C LYS A 1003 -35.44 45.28 -6.64
N LEU A 1004 -34.57 44.70 -7.46
CA LEU A 1004 -33.61 45.43 -8.30
C LEU A 1004 -34.14 45.74 -9.71
N LEU A 1005 -35.28 45.16 -10.08
CA LEU A 1005 -36.06 45.51 -11.28
C LEU A 1005 -37.53 45.72 -10.90
N ASP A 1006 -38.14 46.79 -11.41
CA ASP A 1006 -39.53 47.17 -11.09
C ASP A 1006 -40.59 46.36 -11.86
N GLN A 1007 -40.26 45.95 -13.10
CA GLN A 1007 -41.13 45.13 -13.96
C GLN A 1007 -40.29 44.11 -14.73
N VAL A 1008 -40.80 42.88 -14.84
CA VAL A 1008 -40.25 41.88 -15.76
C VAL A 1008 -40.99 42.01 -17.09
N THR A 1009 -40.37 42.66 -18.08
CA THR A 1009 -40.88 42.65 -19.46
C THR A 1009 -40.39 41.40 -20.18
N GLU A 1010 -41.21 40.34 -20.18
CA GLU A 1010 -40.94 39.12 -20.95
C GLU A 1010 -41.32 39.35 -22.42
N ASN A 1011 -40.40 39.93 -23.21
CA ASN A 1011 -40.54 40.05 -24.65
C ASN A 1011 -39.26 39.64 -25.37
N ALA A 1012 -39.41 39.18 -26.62
CA ALA A 1012 -38.30 38.62 -27.38
C ALA A 1012 -37.13 39.60 -27.57
N GLU A 1013 -37.38 40.92 -27.63
CA GLU A 1013 -36.34 41.93 -27.76
C GLU A 1013 -35.50 42.05 -26.49
N SER A 1014 -36.14 42.03 -25.31
CA SER A 1014 -35.47 42.04 -24.01
C SER A 1014 -34.68 40.75 -23.77
N ASP A 1015 -35.22 39.60 -24.19
CA ASP A 1015 -34.51 38.31 -24.10
C ASP A 1015 -33.24 38.30 -24.94
N ILE A 1016 -33.27 38.85 -26.16
CA ILE A 1016 -32.09 38.97 -27.01
C ILE A 1016 -31.08 39.96 -26.42
N ASN A 1017 -31.52 41.08 -25.85
CA ASN A 1017 -30.63 42.01 -25.14
C ASN A 1017 -29.95 41.31 -23.94
N TYR A 1018 -30.71 40.56 -23.13
CA TYR A 1018 -30.17 39.78 -22.01
C TYR A 1018 -29.16 38.74 -22.49
N LEU A 1019 -29.54 37.89 -23.45
CA LEU A 1019 -28.64 36.87 -23.99
C LEU A 1019 -27.38 37.49 -24.59
N MET A 1020 -27.47 38.62 -25.28
CA MET A 1020 -26.31 39.34 -25.80
C MET A 1020 -25.39 39.79 -24.65
N SER A 1021 -25.94 40.35 -23.57
CA SER A 1021 -25.14 40.77 -22.40
C SER A 1021 -24.37 39.59 -21.79
N ILE A 1022 -25.02 38.43 -21.63
CA ILE A 1022 -24.36 37.22 -21.11
C ILE A 1022 -23.36 36.65 -22.12
N ALA A 1023 -23.64 36.71 -23.43
CA ALA A 1023 -22.73 36.19 -24.46
C ALA A 1023 -21.44 37.01 -24.55
N LEU A 1024 -21.52 38.33 -24.40
CA LEU A 1024 -20.36 39.21 -24.36
C LEU A 1024 -19.42 38.88 -23.18
N ASP A 1025 -19.93 38.28 -22.11
CA ASP A 1025 -19.10 37.77 -21.03
C ASP A 1025 -18.69 36.31 -21.28
N LYS A 1026 -19.66 35.39 -21.30
CA LYS A 1026 -19.41 33.94 -21.30
C LYS A 1026 -18.86 33.41 -22.62
N ILE A 1027 -19.39 33.83 -23.78
CA ILE A 1027 -18.94 33.32 -25.08
C ILE A 1027 -17.63 33.98 -25.50
N ALA A 1028 -17.47 35.29 -25.27
CA ALA A 1028 -16.23 36.00 -25.57
C ALA A 1028 -15.02 35.48 -24.78
N PHE A 1029 -15.26 34.98 -23.56
CA PHE A 1029 -14.24 34.43 -22.68
C PHE A 1029 -13.68 33.10 -23.17
N LEU A 1030 -14.50 32.20 -23.72
CA LEU A 1030 -14.08 30.83 -24.09
C LEU A 1030 -12.77 30.75 -24.89
N PRO A 1031 -12.59 31.48 -26.02
CA PRO A 1031 -11.33 31.45 -26.75
C PRO A 1031 -10.15 32.02 -25.94
N PHE A 1032 -10.38 33.00 -25.06
CA PHE A 1032 -9.34 33.51 -24.16
C PHE A 1032 -8.94 32.48 -23.09
N GLY A 1033 -9.94 31.87 -22.44
CA GLY A 1033 -9.76 30.81 -21.46
C GLY A 1033 -8.98 29.63 -22.02
N TYR A 1034 -9.29 29.25 -23.26
CA TYR A 1034 -8.63 28.17 -23.96
C TYR A 1034 -7.18 28.52 -24.34
N LEU A 1035 -6.93 29.69 -24.94
CA LEU A 1035 -5.60 30.03 -25.46
C LEU A 1035 -4.56 30.27 -24.35
N MET A 1036 -4.98 30.70 -23.17
CA MET A 1036 -4.09 31.03 -22.04
C MET A 1036 -3.23 29.82 -21.65
N ASP A 1037 -3.85 28.67 -21.43
CA ASP A 1037 -3.13 27.46 -21.06
C ASP A 1037 -2.56 26.71 -22.26
N GLN A 1038 -3.15 26.85 -23.46
CA GLN A 1038 -2.49 26.41 -24.68
C GLN A 1038 -1.13 27.09 -24.88
N TRP A 1039 -1.01 28.39 -24.55
CA TRP A 1039 0.28 29.09 -24.56
C TRP A 1039 1.19 28.57 -23.45
N ARG A 1040 0.72 28.50 -22.20
CA ARG A 1040 1.56 28.05 -21.06
C ARG A 1040 2.04 26.61 -21.20
N TRP A 1041 1.21 25.69 -21.67
CA TRP A 1041 1.60 24.29 -21.90
C TRP A 1041 2.72 24.21 -22.93
N LYS A 1042 2.63 24.97 -24.01
CA LYS A 1042 3.69 25.03 -25.03
C LYS A 1042 4.95 25.73 -24.54
N VAL A 1043 4.86 26.63 -23.57
CA VAL A 1043 6.04 27.19 -22.89
C VAL A 1043 6.67 26.14 -21.97
N PHE A 1044 5.88 25.41 -21.18
CA PHE A 1044 6.39 24.39 -20.26
C PHE A 1044 7.03 23.20 -21.00
N ASP A 1045 6.44 22.72 -22.08
CA ASP A 1045 7.02 21.61 -22.86
C ASP A 1045 8.11 22.02 -23.86
N GLY A 1046 8.41 23.33 -23.96
CA GLY A 1046 9.46 23.87 -24.81
C GLY A 1046 9.10 24.06 -26.28
N ARG A 1047 7.84 23.84 -26.71
CA ARG A 1047 7.36 24.18 -28.06
C ARG A 1047 7.40 25.68 -28.36
N ILE A 1048 7.29 26.54 -27.35
CA ILE A 1048 7.49 27.99 -27.45
C ILE A 1048 8.76 28.34 -26.68
N LYS A 1049 9.74 28.89 -27.38
CA LYS A 1049 11.00 29.33 -26.78
C LYS A 1049 10.88 30.73 -26.18
N GLU A 1050 11.80 31.04 -25.27
CA GLU A 1050 11.81 32.30 -24.51
C GLU A 1050 12.03 33.57 -25.35
N ASP A 1051 12.58 33.42 -26.55
CA ASP A 1051 12.76 34.45 -27.57
C ASP A 1051 11.55 34.57 -28.51
N GLU A 1052 10.50 33.79 -28.31
CA GLU A 1052 9.27 33.78 -29.11
C GLU A 1052 8.00 33.91 -28.24
N TYR A 1053 8.15 34.18 -26.94
CA TYR A 1053 7.04 34.23 -25.98
C TYR A 1053 5.92 35.17 -26.43
N ASN A 1054 6.28 36.39 -26.81
CA ASN A 1054 5.29 37.42 -27.08
C ASN A 1054 4.68 37.26 -28.48
N GLN A 1055 5.48 36.88 -29.47
CA GLN A 1055 5.01 36.54 -30.81
C GLN A 1055 4.01 35.39 -30.79
N GLN A 1056 4.33 34.29 -30.11
CA GLN A 1056 3.44 33.12 -30.07
C GLN A 1056 2.16 33.40 -29.26
N TRP A 1057 2.25 34.25 -28.24
CA TRP A 1057 1.06 34.76 -27.54
C TRP A 1057 0.11 35.48 -28.52
N TRP A 1058 0.62 36.39 -29.36
CA TRP A 1058 -0.20 37.10 -30.33
C TRP A 1058 -0.70 36.23 -31.49
N ASN A 1059 0.07 35.22 -31.91
CA ASN A 1059 -0.39 34.22 -32.87
C ASN A 1059 -1.61 33.46 -32.33
N LEU A 1060 -1.61 33.08 -31.05
CA LEU A 1060 -2.74 32.39 -30.42
C LEU A 1060 -3.94 33.32 -30.20
N ARG A 1061 -3.71 34.58 -29.78
CA ARG A 1061 -4.75 35.63 -29.71
C ARG A 1061 -5.44 35.84 -31.05
N MET A 1062 -4.66 35.88 -32.13
CA MET A 1062 -5.20 36.00 -33.49
C MET A 1062 -5.92 34.72 -33.93
N LYS A 1063 -5.35 33.53 -33.68
CA LYS A 1063 -5.95 32.25 -34.08
C LYS A 1063 -7.28 31.96 -33.40
N TYR A 1064 -7.38 32.20 -32.09
CA TYR A 1064 -8.54 31.78 -31.29
C TYR A 1064 -9.52 32.93 -31.09
N GLN A 1065 -9.07 34.15 -30.80
CA GLN A 1065 -9.98 35.27 -30.56
C GLN A 1065 -10.18 36.16 -31.79
N GLY A 1066 -9.29 36.13 -32.78
CA GLY A 1066 -9.36 37.10 -33.89
C GLY A 1066 -9.10 38.53 -33.41
N LEU A 1067 -8.13 38.68 -32.52
CA LEU A 1067 -7.69 39.98 -32.00
C LEU A 1067 -6.27 40.29 -32.45
N CYS A 1068 -6.00 41.56 -32.71
CA CYS A 1068 -4.67 42.07 -33.03
C CYS A 1068 -4.18 43.07 -31.95
N PRO A 1069 -2.86 43.19 -31.75
CA PRO A 1069 -2.34 44.24 -30.89
C PRO A 1069 -2.58 45.60 -31.56
N PRO A 1070 -2.96 46.64 -30.81
CA PRO A 1070 -3.18 47.97 -31.38
C PRO A 1070 -1.90 48.77 -31.62
N ALA A 1071 -0.78 48.32 -31.07
CA ALA A 1071 0.56 48.86 -31.30
C ALA A 1071 1.53 47.72 -31.63
N PRO A 1072 2.60 47.97 -32.43
CA PRO A 1072 3.63 46.96 -32.68
C PRO A 1072 4.23 46.44 -31.36
N ARG A 1073 4.44 45.13 -31.29
CA ARG A 1073 5.07 44.47 -30.13
C ARG A 1073 6.42 43.89 -30.57
N SER A 1074 7.39 43.93 -29.67
CA SER A 1074 8.68 43.25 -29.83
C SER A 1074 8.79 42.11 -28.82
N GLU A 1075 9.88 41.37 -28.88
CA GLU A 1075 10.20 40.40 -27.83
C GLU A 1075 10.76 41.07 -26.57
N ASP A 1076 11.02 42.37 -26.53
CA ASP A 1076 11.25 43.05 -25.24
C ASP A 1076 9.96 43.13 -24.41
N ASP A 1077 8.80 42.96 -25.04
CA ASP A 1077 7.50 42.91 -24.40
C ASP A 1077 7.20 41.51 -23.84
N PHE A 1078 6.34 41.47 -22.82
CA PHE A 1078 5.82 40.22 -22.26
C PHE A 1078 4.37 40.42 -21.84
N ASP A 1079 3.51 40.55 -22.85
CA ASP A 1079 2.08 40.79 -22.70
C ASP A 1079 1.32 39.74 -21.87
N PRO A 1080 1.63 38.43 -21.91
CA PRO A 1080 0.99 37.47 -21.00
C PRO A 1080 1.26 37.80 -19.52
N GLY A 1081 2.44 38.32 -19.18
CA GLY A 1081 2.76 38.73 -17.80
C GLY A 1081 1.89 39.89 -17.28
N ALA A 1082 1.20 40.61 -18.16
CA ALA A 1082 0.26 41.67 -17.79
C ALA A 1082 -1.13 41.15 -17.36
N LYS A 1083 -1.33 39.82 -17.24
CA LYS A 1083 -2.55 39.17 -16.73
C LYS A 1083 -2.26 38.40 -15.44
N PHE A 1084 -2.96 38.72 -14.34
CA PHE A 1084 -2.73 38.21 -12.98
C PHE A 1084 -2.34 36.72 -12.87
N HIS A 1085 -3.09 35.83 -13.52
CA HIS A 1085 -2.90 34.37 -13.43
C HIS A 1085 -1.55 33.85 -13.94
N ILE A 1086 -0.84 34.63 -14.78
CA ILE A 1086 0.50 34.30 -15.28
C ILE A 1086 1.56 34.49 -14.17
N PRO A 1087 1.77 35.70 -13.60
CA PRO A 1087 2.70 35.90 -12.50
C PRO A 1087 2.29 35.22 -11.18
N ALA A 1088 0.98 35.10 -10.90
CA ALA A 1088 0.48 34.44 -9.69
C ALA A 1088 0.45 32.90 -9.80
N ASN A 1089 0.85 32.34 -10.95
CA ASN A 1089 0.89 30.91 -11.21
C ASN A 1089 -0.42 30.15 -10.95
N VAL A 1090 -1.53 30.68 -11.45
CA VAL A 1090 -2.85 30.04 -11.32
C VAL A 1090 -3.24 29.40 -12.66
N PRO A 1091 -3.41 28.06 -12.75
CA PRO A 1091 -3.89 27.37 -13.96
C PRO A 1091 -5.20 27.98 -14.47
N TYR A 1092 -5.36 28.14 -15.79
CA TYR A 1092 -6.45 28.94 -16.38
C TYR A 1092 -7.52 28.09 -17.06
N ILE A 1093 -7.17 26.86 -17.48
CA ILE A 1093 -8.08 25.96 -18.17
C ILE A 1093 -9.30 25.59 -17.32
N ARG A 1094 -9.18 25.73 -15.98
CA ARG A 1094 -10.29 25.62 -15.03
C ARG A 1094 -11.48 26.49 -15.40
N TYR A 1095 -11.24 27.70 -15.91
CA TYR A 1095 -12.31 28.63 -16.30
C TYR A 1095 -12.97 28.21 -17.62
N PHE A 1096 -12.20 27.69 -18.59
CA PHE A 1096 -12.77 27.14 -19.81
C PHE A 1096 -13.68 25.94 -19.50
N VAL A 1097 -13.19 25.01 -18.67
CA VAL A 1097 -13.98 23.86 -18.22
C VAL A 1097 -15.22 24.33 -17.47
N SER A 1098 -15.06 25.28 -16.54
CA SER A 1098 -16.17 25.89 -15.79
C SER A 1098 -17.24 26.44 -16.71
N PHE A 1099 -16.86 27.20 -17.74
CA PHE A 1099 -17.79 27.85 -18.65
C PHE A 1099 -18.54 26.86 -19.53
N VAL A 1100 -18.04 25.64 -19.70
CA VAL A 1100 -18.79 24.55 -20.34
C VAL A 1100 -19.72 23.87 -19.34
N ILE A 1101 -19.18 23.39 -18.23
CA ILE A 1101 -19.92 22.51 -17.31
C ILE A 1101 -20.94 23.27 -16.46
N GLN A 1102 -20.78 24.59 -16.23
CA GLN A 1102 -21.77 25.39 -15.51
C GLN A 1102 -23.14 25.36 -16.21
N PHE A 1103 -23.19 25.32 -17.55
CA PHE A 1103 -24.45 25.22 -18.27
C PHE A 1103 -25.03 23.80 -18.18
N GLN A 1104 -24.19 22.76 -18.14
CA GLN A 1104 -24.66 21.39 -17.89
C GLN A 1104 -25.28 21.27 -16.49
N PHE A 1105 -24.63 21.85 -15.48
CA PHE A 1105 -25.16 21.91 -14.12
C PHE A 1105 -26.45 22.73 -14.08
N HIS A 1106 -26.46 23.92 -14.67
CA HIS A 1106 -27.64 24.78 -14.70
C HIS A 1106 -28.82 24.06 -15.38
N GLN A 1107 -28.63 23.43 -16.53
CA GLN A 1107 -29.68 22.65 -17.20
C GLN A 1107 -30.25 21.53 -16.32
N ALA A 1108 -29.38 20.77 -15.65
CA ALA A 1108 -29.81 19.69 -14.78
C ALA A 1108 -30.55 20.19 -13.53
N LEU A 1109 -30.05 21.27 -12.91
CA LEU A 1109 -30.65 21.88 -11.73
C LEU A 1109 -31.99 22.58 -12.07
N CYS A 1110 -32.10 23.22 -13.23
CA CYS A 1110 -33.34 23.77 -13.74
C CYS A 1110 -34.41 22.70 -13.96
N LYS A 1111 -34.01 21.55 -14.51
CA LYS A 1111 -34.89 20.38 -14.64
C LYS A 1111 -35.34 19.88 -13.27
N ALA A 1112 -34.44 19.82 -12.29
CA ALA A 1112 -34.77 19.45 -10.91
C ALA A 1112 -35.69 20.47 -10.22
N ALA A 1113 -35.56 21.76 -10.55
CA ALA A 1113 -36.43 22.83 -10.09
C ALA A 1113 -37.80 22.87 -10.79
N GLY A 1114 -38.05 21.99 -11.78
CA GLY A 1114 -39.32 21.92 -12.51
C GLY A 1114 -39.50 22.99 -13.58
N HIS A 1115 -38.41 23.61 -14.07
CA HIS A 1115 -38.48 24.60 -15.14
C HIS A 1115 -38.87 23.99 -16.50
N THR A 1116 -39.77 24.64 -17.23
CA THR A 1116 -40.29 24.14 -18.53
C THR A 1116 -40.08 25.10 -19.71
N GLY A 1117 -39.50 26.28 -19.49
CA GLY A 1117 -39.26 27.30 -20.51
C GLY A 1117 -37.86 27.22 -21.15
N PRO A 1118 -37.49 28.20 -21.99
CA PRO A 1118 -36.13 28.35 -22.48
C PRO A 1118 -35.13 28.37 -21.33
N LEU A 1119 -33.98 27.71 -21.50
CA LEU A 1119 -33.04 27.49 -20.40
C LEU A 1119 -32.55 28.81 -19.75
N HIS A 1120 -32.34 29.86 -20.55
CA HIS A 1120 -31.86 31.17 -20.05
C HIS A 1120 -32.86 31.94 -19.18
N THR A 1121 -34.10 31.48 -19.07
CA THR A 1121 -35.14 32.07 -18.19
C THR A 1121 -35.24 31.35 -16.85
N CYS A 1122 -34.47 30.29 -16.66
CA CYS A 1122 -34.50 29.51 -15.44
C CYS A 1122 -33.89 30.26 -14.25
N ASP A 1123 -34.58 30.22 -13.11
CA ASP A 1123 -34.06 30.64 -11.82
C ASP A 1123 -34.27 29.48 -10.83
N ILE A 1124 -33.18 28.97 -10.25
CA ILE A 1124 -33.23 27.86 -9.30
C ILE A 1124 -33.50 28.30 -7.86
N TYR A 1125 -33.61 29.61 -7.58
CA TYR A 1125 -33.88 30.15 -6.26
C TYR A 1125 -35.05 29.43 -5.56
N GLN A 1126 -34.88 29.10 -4.28
CA GLN A 1126 -35.81 28.30 -3.46
C GLN A 1126 -36.02 26.82 -3.84
N SER A 1127 -35.35 26.29 -4.87
CA SER A 1127 -35.42 24.86 -5.20
C SER A 1127 -34.56 24.01 -4.25
N LYS A 1128 -35.21 23.32 -3.31
CA LYS A 1128 -34.53 22.39 -2.39
C LYS A 1128 -34.00 21.15 -3.08
N GLU A 1129 -34.70 20.69 -4.11
CA GLU A 1129 -34.29 19.55 -4.95
C GLU A 1129 -32.98 19.85 -5.69
N ALA A 1130 -32.85 21.04 -6.30
CA ALA A 1130 -31.61 21.48 -6.94
C ALA A 1130 -30.47 21.58 -5.91
N GLY A 1131 -30.72 22.20 -4.76
CA GLY A 1131 -29.72 22.30 -3.69
C GLY A 1131 -29.29 20.95 -3.12
N LYS A 1132 -30.20 19.98 -3.01
CA LYS A 1132 -29.87 18.61 -2.57
C LYS A 1132 -28.89 17.92 -3.54
N ILE A 1133 -29.21 17.94 -4.84
CA ILE A 1133 -28.36 17.34 -5.88
C ILE A 1133 -26.96 17.95 -5.84
N LEU A 1134 -26.89 19.28 -5.81
CA LEU A 1134 -25.61 19.98 -5.76
C LEU A 1134 -24.86 19.64 -4.47
N GLY A 1135 -25.49 19.77 -3.30
CA GLY A 1135 -24.86 19.49 -2.01
C GLY A 1135 -24.32 18.06 -1.89
N GLU A 1136 -25.03 17.06 -2.40
CA GLU A 1136 -24.57 15.66 -2.42
C GLU A 1136 -23.30 15.48 -3.29
N ALA A 1137 -23.23 16.14 -4.45
CA ALA A 1137 -22.05 16.09 -5.30
C ALA A 1137 -20.85 16.83 -4.68
N LEU A 1138 -21.07 18.02 -4.08
CA LEU A 1138 -19.99 18.80 -3.46
C LEU A 1138 -19.35 18.10 -2.25
N LYS A 1139 -20.11 17.28 -1.50
CA LYS A 1139 -19.58 16.49 -0.37
C LYS A 1139 -18.50 15.48 -0.76
N LEU A 1140 -18.46 15.06 -2.03
CA LEU A 1140 -17.43 14.13 -2.50
C LEU A 1140 -16.04 14.76 -2.50
N GLY A 1141 -15.94 16.09 -2.68
CA GLY A 1141 -14.67 16.75 -2.93
C GLY A 1141 -13.87 16.04 -4.03
N PHE A 1142 -12.62 15.71 -3.74
CA PHE A 1142 -11.72 14.98 -4.64
C PHE A 1142 -11.65 13.46 -4.35
N SER A 1143 -12.56 12.91 -3.53
CA SER A 1143 -12.52 11.49 -3.11
C SER A 1143 -12.85 10.50 -4.23
N LYS A 1144 -13.51 10.96 -5.30
CA LYS A 1144 -13.93 10.17 -6.47
C LYS A 1144 -13.43 10.81 -7.77
N PRO A 1145 -13.28 10.04 -8.85
CA PRO A 1145 -13.08 10.59 -10.19
C PRO A 1145 -14.19 11.57 -10.56
N TRP A 1146 -13.84 12.71 -11.16
CA TRP A 1146 -14.80 13.75 -11.52
C TRP A 1146 -16.00 13.31 -12.38
N PRO A 1147 -15.93 12.27 -13.24
CA PRO A 1147 -17.10 11.79 -13.98
C PRO A 1147 -18.22 11.26 -13.07
N GLU A 1148 -17.89 10.76 -11.87
CA GLU A 1148 -18.91 10.33 -10.89
C GLU A 1148 -19.63 11.53 -10.29
N ALA A 1149 -18.92 12.62 -9.99
CA ALA A 1149 -19.54 13.86 -9.54
C ALA A 1149 -20.37 14.53 -10.66
N MET A 1150 -19.93 14.46 -11.91
CA MET A 1150 -20.70 14.91 -13.08
C MET A 1150 -22.01 14.13 -13.21
N GLU A 1151 -21.95 12.81 -13.03
CA GLU A 1151 -23.11 11.91 -13.15
C GLU A 1151 -24.15 12.16 -12.05
N LEU A 1152 -23.71 12.46 -10.82
CA LEU A 1152 -24.61 12.84 -9.74
C LEU A 1152 -25.39 14.13 -10.03
N ILE A 1153 -24.74 15.13 -10.64
CA ILE A 1153 -25.40 16.40 -10.94
C ILE A 1153 -26.26 16.29 -12.21
N THR A 1154 -25.72 15.72 -13.28
CA THR A 1154 -26.27 15.82 -14.63
C THR A 1154 -26.93 14.54 -15.16
N GLY A 1155 -26.71 13.41 -14.49
CA GLY A 1155 -27.11 12.08 -14.98
C GLY A 1155 -26.23 11.50 -16.09
N GLN A 1156 -25.10 12.13 -16.42
CA GLN A 1156 -24.15 11.63 -17.42
C GLN A 1156 -22.69 11.97 -17.05
N ARG A 1157 -21.71 11.29 -17.67
CA ARG A 1157 -20.31 11.28 -17.22
C ARG A 1157 -19.38 12.26 -17.94
N ASN A 1158 -19.80 12.85 -19.05
CA ASN A 1158 -18.92 13.59 -19.97
C ASN A 1158 -19.11 15.11 -19.88
N MET A 1159 -18.06 15.88 -20.22
CA MET A 1159 -18.24 17.31 -20.51
C MET A 1159 -18.89 17.47 -21.89
N SER A 1160 -19.89 18.34 -22.00
CA SER A 1160 -20.61 18.63 -23.24
C SER A 1160 -20.95 20.12 -23.36
N ALA A 1161 -20.79 20.66 -24.57
CA ALA A 1161 -21.19 22.02 -24.92
C ALA A 1161 -22.69 22.16 -25.21
N ASP A 1162 -23.45 21.06 -25.27
CA ASP A 1162 -24.86 21.07 -25.72
C ASP A 1162 -25.73 21.99 -24.87
N ALA A 1163 -25.60 21.94 -23.54
CA ALA A 1163 -26.38 22.78 -22.63
C ALA A 1163 -26.09 24.27 -22.82
N LEU A 1164 -24.83 24.62 -23.08
CA LEU A 1164 -24.41 26.00 -23.39
C LEU A 1164 -25.01 26.45 -24.72
N LEU A 1165 -24.93 25.61 -25.77
CA LEU A 1165 -25.53 25.92 -27.07
C LEU A 1165 -27.05 26.07 -26.98
N SER A 1166 -27.74 25.22 -26.20
CA SER A 1166 -29.18 25.35 -25.94
C SER A 1166 -29.53 26.63 -25.18
N TYR A 1167 -28.69 27.09 -24.24
CA TYR A 1167 -28.89 28.35 -23.54
C TYR A 1167 -28.90 29.54 -24.53
N PHE A 1168 -27.95 29.57 -25.46
CA PHE A 1168 -27.74 30.66 -26.41
C PHE A 1168 -28.42 30.46 -27.77
N GLU A 1169 -29.19 29.39 -27.97
CA GLU A 1169 -29.85 29.10 -29.25
C GLU A 1169 -30.65 30.29 -29.81
N PRO A 1170 -31.47 31.01 -29.01
CA PRO A 1170 -32.22 32.16 -29.53
C PRO A 1170 -31.31 33.28 -30.04
N LEU A 1171 -30.20 33.54 -29.34
CA LEU A 1171 -29.22 34.55 -29.73
C LEU A 1171 -28.46 34.12 -30.99
N MET A 1172 -28.10 32.84 -31.10
CA MET A 1172 -27.43 32.30 -32.28
C MET A 1172 -28.27 32.49 -33.54
N ILE A 1173 -29.57 32.14 -33.46
CA ILE A 1173 -30.52 32.32 -34.56
C ILE A 1173 -30.60 33.80 -34.95
N TRP A 1174 -30.67 34.69 -33.96
CA TRP A 1174 -30.73 36.14 -34.19
C TRP A 1174 -29.45 36.69 -34.83
N LEU A 1175 -28.28 36.31 -34.30
CA LEU A 1175 -26.97 36.74 -34.79
C LEU A 1175 -26.73 36.33 -36.24
N VAL A 1176 -27.05 35.08 -36.59
CA VAL A 1176 -26.92 34.59 -37.98
C VAL A 1176 -27.77 35.44 -38.92
N LYS A 1177 -29.04 35.65 -38.60
CA LYS A 1177 -29.95 36.47 -39.42
C LYS A 1177 -29.46 37.91 -39.57
N GLU A 1178 -28.98 38.50 -38.48
CA GLU A 1178 -28.50 39.89 -38.47
C GLU A 1178 -27.14 40.04 -39.20
N ASN A 1179 -26.25 39.05 -39.11
CA ASN A 1179 -24.99 39.04 -39.85
C ASN A 1179 -25.22 38.82 -41.36
N GLU A 1180 -26.12 37.91 -41.74
CA GLU A 1180 -26.49 37.69 -43.15
C GLU A 1180 -27.13 38.94 -43.78
N LYS A 1181 -28.06 39.59 -43.05
CA LYS A 1181 -28.71 40.84 -43.48
C LYS A 1181 -27.70 41.93 -43.81
N ASN A 1182 -26.62 42.03 -43.05
CA ASN A 1182 -25.59 43.05 -43.22
C ASN A 1182 -24.39 42.56 -44.05
N LYS A 1183 -24.42 41.31 -44.55
CA LYS A 1183 -23.37 40.69 -45.37
C LYS A 1183 -22.01 40.64 -44.67
N GLU A 1184 -22.02 40.33 -43.39
CA GLU A 1184 -20.79 40.19 -42.60
C GLU A 1184 -19.96 38.98 -43.05
N VAL A 1185 -18.64 39.13 -43.00
CA VAL A 1185 -17.70 38.03 -43.23
C VAL A 1185 -17.35 37.40 -41.88
N LEU A 1186 -17.79 36.17 -41.64
CA LEU A 1186 -17.45 35.47 -40.40
C LEU A 1186 -15.94 35.17 -40.34
N GLY A 1187 -15.37 35.30 -39.15
CA GLY A 1187 -13.93 35.20 -38.95
C GLY A 1187 -13.17 36.41 -39.51
N TRP A 1188 -11.86 36.24 -39.68
CA TRP A 1188 -10.93 37.31 -40.06
C TRP A 1188 -10.00 36.82 -41.17
N PRO A 1189 -10.51 36.60 -42.39
CA PRO A 1189 -9.67 36.13 -43.50
C PRO A 1189 -8.53 37.09 -43.86
N GLU A 1190 -8.68 38.38 -43.56
CA GLU A 1190 -7.61 39.37 -43.64
C GLU A 1190 -6.81 39.42 -42.32
N TYR A 1191 -6.32 38.26 -41.88
CA TYR A 1191 -5.70 38.07 -40.56
C TYR A 1191 -4.41 38.90 -40.36
N SER A 1192 -3.71 39.27 -41.44
CA SER A 1192 -2.49 40.09 -41.39
C SER A 1192 -2.76 41.59 -41.17
N TRP A 1193 -4.03 42.02 -41.18
CA TRP A 1193 -4.38 43.42 -40.96
C TRP A 1193 -4.06 43.87 -39.53
N THR A 1194 -3.45 45.06 -39.40
CA THR A 1194 -3.21 45.74 -38.12
C THR A 1194 -3.46 47.25 -38.27
N PRO A 1195 -3.84 47.97 -37.19
CA PRO A 1195 -4.17 49.40 -37.25
C PRO A 1195 -3.01 50.31 -37.70
N TYR A 1196 -1.76 49.86 -37.56
CA TYR A 1196 -0.54 50.61 -37.85
C TYR A 1196 0.17 50.16 -39.15
N ALA A 1197 -0.44 49.28 -39.95
CA ALA A 1197 0.17 48.81 -41.19
C ALA A 1197 0.29 49.92 -42.27
N GLY A 1198 -0.59 50.93 -42.24
CA GLY A 1198 -0.60 52.04 -43.21
C GLY A 1198 0.43 53.15 -42.97
N THR A 1199 1.04 53.22 -41.78
CA THR A 1199 2.03 54.25 -41.42
C THR A 1199 3.48 53.81 -41.64
N GLN A 1200 3.74 52.52 -41.90
CA GLN A 1200 5.03 52.08 -42.42
C GLN A 1200 5.07 52.27 -43.94
N GLY A 1201 5.67 53.38 -44.37
CA GLY A 1201 5.82 53.68 -45.79
C GLY A 1201 6.48 52.53 -46.55
N SER A 1202 5.77 51.99 -47.55
CA SER A 1202 6.30 51.42 -48.81
C SER A 1202 7.73 50.84 -48.71
N ALA A 1203 7.94 49.78 -47.92
CA ALA A 1203 9.12 48.93 -48.12
C ALA A 1203 8.84 48.04 -49.35
N LYS A 1204 9.45 48.36 -50.49
CA LYS A 1204 9.33 47.64 -51.78
C LYS A 1204 9.88 46.20 -51.77
N ASN A 1205 10.25 45.65 -50.61
CA ASN A 1205 10.87 44.34 -50.50
C ASN A 1205 10.05 43.43 -49.58
N ALA A 1206 9.75 42.23 -50.06
CA ALA A 1206 9.08 41.18 -49.31
C ALA A 1206 10.12 40.17 -48.79
N ASN A 1207 9.94 39.69 -47.57
CA ASN A 1207 10.84 38.70 -46.97
C ASN A 1207 10.38 37.29 -47.39
N PHE A 1208 11.19 36.55 -48.14
CA PHE A 1208 10.89 35.20 -48.62
C PHE A 1208 12.05 34.26 -48.26
N LEU A 1209 11.77 33.26 -47.40
CA LEU A 1209 12.76 32.31 -46.85
C LEU A 1209 13.97 33.00 -46.17
N GLY A 1210 13.73 34.10 -45.45
CA GLY A 1210 14.78 34.86 -44.74
C GLY A 1210 15.60 35.78 -45.64
N MET A 1211 15.24 35.94 -46.92
CA MET A 1211 15.86 36.86 -47.87
C MET A 1211 14.90 38.00 -48.23
N SER A 1212 15.40 39.24 -48.18
CA SER A 1212 14.66 40.43 -48.64
C SER A 1212 14.74 40.52 -50.17
N LEU A 1213 13.64 40.21 -50.87
CA LEU A 1213 13.56 40.13 -52.33
C LEU A 1213 12.45 41.04 -52.90
N ASP A 1214 12.58 41.43 -54.17
CA ASP A 1214 11.54 42.11 -54.93
C ASP A 1214 10.35 41.17 -55.19
N ASN A 1215 9.12 41.71 -55.27
CA ASN A 1215 7.89 40.97 -55.52
C ASN A 1215 7.96 40.07 -56.78
N ASN A 1216 8.69 40.46 -57.83
CA ASN A 1216 8.86 39.60 -59.01
C ASN A 1216 9.73 38.37 -58.70
N GLN A 1217 10.74 38.51 -57.84
CA GLN A 1217 11.61 37.42 -57.40
C GLN A 1217 10.88 36.47 -56.44
N VAL A 1218 10.01 37.01 -55.56
CA VAL A 1218 9.14 36.21 -54.69
C VAL A 1218 8.15 35.38 -55.50
N THR A 1219 7.59 35.96 -56.56
CA THR A 1219 6.67 35.24 -57.46
C THR A 1219 7.39 34.10 -58.18
N ALA A 1220 8.60 34.35 -58.69
CA ALA A 1220 9.42 33.32 -59.33
C ALA A 1220 9.81 32.20 -58.34
N GLY A 1221 10.25 32.56 -57.12
CA GLY A 1221 10.58 31.60 -56.06
C GLY A 1221 9.38 30.75 -55.63
N SER A 1222 8.18 31.33 -55.60
CA SER A 1222 6.95 30.62 -55.28
C SER A 1222 6.58 29.59 -56.35
N TRP A 1223 6.77 29.89 -57.64
CA TRP A 1223 6.56 28.92 -58.73
C TRP A 1223 7.58 27.77 -58.69
N VAL A 1224 8.83 28.04 -58.32
CA VAL A 1224 9.85 27.01 -58.15
C VAL A 1224 9.52 26.09 -56.96
N LEU A 1225 9.08 26.65 -55.83
CA LEU A 1225 8.63 25.84 -54.68
C LEU A 1225 7.37 25.02 -55.00
N LEU A 1226 6.43 25.57 -55.77
CA LEU A 1226 5.24 24.83 -56.20
C LEU A 1226 5.61 23.64 -57.10
N ALA A 1227 6.54 23.84 -58.03
CA ALA A 1227 7.05 22.76 -58.87
C ALA A 1227 7.77 21.68 -58.04
N LEU A 1228 8.61 22.09 -57.08
CA LEU A 1228 9.28 21.15 -56.17
C LEU A 1228 8.28 20.40 -55.28
N ALA A 1229 7.24 21.07 -54.77
CA ALA A 1229 6.20 20.46 -53.97
C ALA A 1229 5.37 19.44 -54.77
N LEU A 1230 5.05 19.74 -56.03
CA LEU A 1230 4.37 18.80 -56.93
C LEU A 1230 5.24 17.57 -57.23
N VAL A 1231 6.55 17.76 -57.46
CA VAL A 1231 7.49 16.65 -57.62
C VAL A 1231 7.54 15.81 -56.35
N PHE A 1232 7.65 16.45 -55.18
CA PHE A 1232 7.67 15.73 -53.90
C PHE A 1232 6.36 14.96 -53.65
N LEU A 1233 5.20 15.55 -53.96
CA LEU A 1233 3.89 14.92 -53.85
C LEU A 1233 3.80 13.66 -54.73
N ILE A 1234 4.20 13.76 -56.00
CA ILE A 1234 4.22 12.62 -56.93
C ILE A 1234 5.16 11.52 -56.42
N THR A 1235 6.33 11.90 -55.93
CA THR A 1235 7.32 10.96 -55.38
C THR A 1235 6.79 10.26 -54.12
N THR A 1236 6.07 11.00 -53.27
CA THR A 1236 5.47 10.50 -52.03
C THR A 1236 4.28 9.58 -52.32
N ILE A 1237 3.46 9.89 -53.32
CA ILE A 1237 2.38 9.01 -53.79
C ILE A 1237 2.98 7.71 -54.36
N PHE A 1238 4.04 7.80 -55.16
CA PHE A 1238 4.72 6.63 -55.73
C PHE A 1238 5.34 5.73 -54.64
N LEU A 1239 6.01 6.33 -53.65
CA LEU A 1239 6.53 5.61 -52.48
C LEU A 1239 5.40 5.04 -51.61
N GLY A 1240 4.30 5.77 -51.42
CA GLY A 1240 3.12 5.36 -50.68
C GLY A 1240 2.41 4.16 -51.32
N VAL A 1241 2.27 4.14 -52.65
CA VAL A 1241 1.71 2.99 -53.40
C VAL A 1241 2.63 1.76 -53.29
N LYS A 1242 3.95 1.95 -53.39
CA LYS A 1242 4.92 0.86 -53.22
C LYS A 1242 4.93 0.31 -51.80
N PHE A 1243 4.82 1.18 -50.79
CA PHE A 1243 4.72 0.83 -49.37
C PHE A 1243 3.39 0.12 -49.04
N PHE A 1244 2.25 0.58 -49.55
CA PHE A 1244 0.95 -0.09 -49.38
C PHE A 1244 0.90 -1.46 -50.07
N SER A 1245 1.57 -1.64 -51.22
CA SER A 1245 1.67 -2.95 -51.87
C SER A 1245 2.53 -3.95 -51.08
N ALA A 1246 3.56 -3.47 -50.36
CA ALA A 1246 4.41 -4.30 -49.50
C ALA A 1246 3.72 -4.62 -48.15
N ARG A 1247 2.92 -3.68 -47.63
CA ARG A 1247 2.26 -3.79 -46.32
C ARG A 1247 1.01 -4.68 -46.32
N ARG A 1248 0.38 -4.94 -47.49
CA ARG A 1248 -0.77 -5.86 -47.60
C ARG A 1248 -0.44 -7.35 -47.37
N LYS A 1249 0.85 -7.73 -47.29
CA LYS A 1249 1.30 -9.09 -46.92
C LYS A 1249 1.64 -9.26 -45.43
N ALA A 1250 1.59 -8.21 -44.63
CA ALA A 1250 1.96 -8.24 -43.22
C ALA A 1250 0.97 -7.45 -42.37
N PHE A 1251 -0.17 -8.07 -42.04
CA PHE A 1251 -1.09 -7.55 -41.03
C PHE A 1251 -1.54 -8.67 -40.10
N LYS A 1252 -0.85 -8.76 -38.94
CA LYS A 1252 -1.47 -9.08 -37.66
C LYS A 1252 -0.78 -8.22 -36.58
N SER A 1253 -1.61 -7.49 -35.84
CA SER A 1253 -1.39 -6.95 -34.49
C SER A 1253 -0.60 -5.62 -34.27
N SER A 1254 -1.33 -4.66 -33.68
CA SER A 1254 -1.05 -3.75 -32.54
C SER A 1254 0.28 -2.99 -32.36
N SER A 1255 0.10 -1.67 -32.17
CA SER A 1255 0.75 -0.69 -31.25
C SER A 1255 2.26 -0.35 -31.30
N GLU A 1256 2.49 0.97 -31.30
CA GLU A 1256 3.62 1.78 -30.79
C GLU A 1256 5.03 1.63 -31.39
N MET A 1257 5.56 2.74 -31.95
CA MET A 1257 6.72 3.48 -31.41
C MET A 1257 7.18 4.64 -32.33
N GLU A 1258 7.15 5.84 -31.74
CA GLU A 1258 8.22 6.85 -31.64
C GLU A 1258 9.03 7.40 -32.85
N LEU A 1259 9.24 8.73 -32.72
CA LEU A 1259 10.34 9.61 -33.20
C LEU A 1259 10.30 10.17 -34.63
N LYS A 1260 9.83 11.42 -34.75
CA LYS A 1260 10.71 12.61 -34.79
C LYS A 1260 9.96 13.92 -34.59
#